data_AF-A0A091KGV8-F1
#
_entry.id   AF-A0A091KGV8-F1
#
_cell.length_a   1.000
_cell.length_b   1.000
_cell.length_c   1.000
_cell.angle_alpha   90.00
_cell.angle_beta   90.00
_cell.angle_gamma   90.00
#
_symmetry.space_group_name_H-M   'P 1'
#
loop_
_entity.id
_entity.type
_entity.pdbx_description
1 polymer ?
#
loop_
_entity_poly.entity_id
_entity_poly.type
_entity_poly.pdbx_seq_one_letter_code
_entity_poly.pdbx_strand_id
1 'polypeptide(L)'
;LEVASLTRADADLEAYRMQICKEVIAVMMKNMVLSHSLFPHVEKRMSSIFKKQFLAMEKEIQEEYERKMVALTAECNLETKKKMEAQHQKAKSANEEAEELMKKMNEKPAVEYRNLLDRLHRLELDYLKRLLLVKQEEYFAKAYRQLAITQRKELHNIFFTQITNATFKGELKLEAAKTLVEDYSKIQGDIEELMDFFQASKQYNLNRRFAYRKYLISKILLRDAQASALVNAAATQISSLINKMERAGHLREGHLGMLLDRAETEISSVKQKFDHDLKQEKQKLRQKLITKRKREMLQKKEHQKEQLSLGDPFKTTKEVTHYLSHWKNLLSDHTIELEELTEKLDNEATEELKELLFSLTEKTVEELKRVQYGVFVQELVKLSVPKVLLLEAVEEHKKEIVVKHEQLEREDTAAEELLQLTRQNLSQDLKTTVSEQKKLRTWEQSVFMQLLSLPLSLSEEELLRVRQELHCCFSQVDSSLAWPKIRARTLLQTFEVERRDTELLKVDQNLSMTNKQQHSKMKKTGSRNRNKIDILKKSLQDKILIYEESMKDENLNKASENFFYTRVMRDLEDKLGEYIASLAFRKSVKKSKMLELYTAVISVQALLFEQLSTSKTLSKLECIQILEAHNPEIEELDRKLEYEMLHKESAQQQHLMSRQKWTSDGLGLSSEAMEMNADRQVTVLLRQAMNKCRHLINLHQQSLRDEQWNCVVLEDLLENIEIDAFLALYSQ
;
A
#
# COMPACT_ATOMS: atom_id res chain seq x y z
N LEU A 1 -14.20 -6.10 1.83
CA LEU A 1 -13.85 -6.28 3.27
C LEU A 1 -12.36 -6.08 3.53
N GLU A 2 -11.50 -6.78 2.80
CA GLU A 2 -10.05 -6.64 2.91
C GLU A 2 -9.58 -5.20 2.62
N VAL A 3 -9.97 -4.63 1.46
CA VAL A 3 -9.68 -3.23 1.09
C VAL A 3 -10.11 -2.26 2.19
N ALA A 4 -11.37 -2.32 2.62
CA ALA A 4 -11.89 -1.47 3.69
C ALA A 4 -11.16 -1.64 5.04
N SER A 5 -10.55 -2.80 5.31
CA SER A 5 -9.76 -3.02 6.52
C SER A 5 -8.37 -2.41 6.40
N LEU A 6 -7.75 -2.50 5.22
CA LEU A 6 -6.47 -1.86 4.92
C LEU A 6 -6.60 -0.33 4.94
N THR A 7 -7.64 0.23 4.30
CA THR A 7 -7.87 1.68 4.28
C THR A 7 -8.11 2.23 5.67
N ARG A 8 -8.86 1.51 6.52
CA ARG A 8 -9.05 1.92 7.92
C ARG A 8 -7.73 1.86 8.70
N ALA A 9 -6.93 0.82 8.49
CA ALA A 9 -5.63 0.69 9.14
C ALA A 9 -4.68 1.82 8.74
N ASP A 10 -4.64 2.21 7.47
CA ASP A 10 -3.86 3.38 7.01
C ASP A 10 -4.33 4.67 7.71
N ALA A 11 -5.64 4.88 7.83
CA ALA A 11 -6.19 6.06 8.51
C ALA A 11 -5.86 6.08 10.01
N ASP A 12 -5.96 4.94 10.69
CA ASP A 12 -5.61 4.82 12.12
C ASP A 12 -4.10 5.08 12.33
N LEU A 13 -3.25 4.52 11.46
CA LEU A 13 -1.80 4.75 11.50
C LEU A 13 -1.43 6.21 11.24
N GLU A 14 -2.12 6.88 10.32
CA GLU A 14 -1.89 8.31 10.06
C GLU A 14 -2.30 9.18 11.25
N ALA A 15 -3.41 8.84 11.92
CA ALA A 15 -3.83 9.52 13.14
C ALA A 15 -2.76 9.37 14.26
N TYR A 16 -2.19 8.17 14.43
CA TYR A 16 -1.10 7.96 15.37
C TYR A 16 0.17 8.73 14.99
N ARG A 17 0.58 8.70 13.72
CA ARG A 17 1.73 9.49 13.24
C ARG A 17 1.56 10.97 13.58
N MET A 18 0.40 11.53 13.23
CA MET A 18 0.08 12.94 13.47
C MET A 18 0.10 13.29 14.96
N GLN A 19 -0.47 12.42 15.81
CA GLN A 19 -0.45 12.61 17.26
C GLN A 19 0.97 12.57 17.82
N ILE A 20 1.75 11.55 17.44
CA ILE A 20 3.15 11.37 17.87
C ILE A 20 3.98 12.58 17.47
N CYS A 21 3.89 13.04 16.23
CA CYS A 21 4.65 14.21 15.76
C CYS A 21 4.32 15.49 16.54
N LYS A 22 3.03 15.77 16.80
CA LYS A 22 2.63 16.96 17.57
C LYS A 22 3.12 16.91 19.02
N GLU A 23 3.00 15.75 19.66
CA GLU A 23 3.45 15.55 21.04
C GLU A 23 4.97 15.65 21.15
N VAL A 24 5.72 15.09 20.19
CA VAL A 24 7.16 15.22 20.11
C VAL A 24 7.58 16.69 19.98
N ILE A 25 6.94 17.46 19.09
CA ILE A 25 7.21 18.89 18.97
C ILE A 25 7.00 19.58 20.33
N ALA A 26 5.93 19.26 21.06
CA ALA A 26 5.68 19.81 22.38
C ALA A 26 6.74 19.40 23.42
N VAL A 27 7.22 18.14 23.40
CA VAL A 27 8.32 17.67 24.27
C VAL A 27 9.62 18.41 23.95
N MET A 28 9.95 18.57 22.67
CA MET A 28 11.13 19.32 22.23
C MET A 28 11.10 20.77 22.72
N MET A 29 9.96 21.46 22.61
CA MET A 29 9.80 22.83 23.12
C MET A 29 10.02 22.92 24.63
N LYS A 30 9.50 21.95 25.39
CA LYS A 30 9.74 21.89 26.85
C LYS A 30 11.21 21.65 27.18
N ASN A 31 11.90 20.80 26.42
CA ASN A 31 13.33 20.55 26.61
C ASN A 31 14.17 21.80 26.36
N MET A 32 13.77 22.66 25.42
CA MET A 32 14.42 23.97 25.20
C MET A 32 14.27 24.92 26.39
N VAL A 33 13.18 24.83 27.15
CA VAL A 33 13.00 25.58 28.40
C VAL A 33 13.93 25.03 29.49
N LEU A 34 14.04 23.70 29.59
CA LEU A 34 14.92 23.04 30.56
C LEU A 34 16.41 23.30 30.29
N SER A 35 16.81 23.47 29.03
CA SER A 35 18.18 23.82 28.64
C SER A 35 18.47 25.32 28.66
N HIS A 36 17.52 26.15 29.12
CA HIS A 36 17.61 27.62 29.15
C HIS A 36 17.80 28.29 27.77
N SER A 37 17.56 27.56 26.68
CA SER A 37 17.61 28.07 25.31
C SER A 37 16.33 28.81 24.88
N LEU A 38 15.24 28.64 25.63
CA LEU A 38 13.95 29.27 25.39
C LEU A 38 13.30 29.73 26.70
N PHE A 39 12.73 30.94 26.73
CA PHE A 39 12.02 31.42 27.91
C PHE A 39 10.66 30.72 28.08
N PRO A 40 10.23 30.40 29.33
CA PRO A 40 8.96 29.70 29.57
C PRO A 40 7.71 30.40 29.01
N HIS A 41 7.70 31.73 28.96
CA HIS A 41 6.57 32.49 28.40
C HIS A 41 6.53 32.43 26.87
N VAL A 42 7.70 32.31 26.22
CA VAL A 42 7.83 32.13 24.77
C VAL A 42 7.37 30.72 24.39
N GLU A 43 7.78 29.69 25.15
CA GLU A 43 7.31 28.31 24.97
C GLU A 43 5.79 28.23 25.01
N LYS A 44 5.14 28.78 26.05
CA LYS A 44 3.67 28.77 26.15
C LYS A 44 2.98 29.43 24.96
N ARG A 45 3.52 30.55 24.47
CA ARG A 45 2.98 31.23 23.29
C ARG A 45 3.18 30.41 22.03
N MET A 46 4.38 29.88 21.79
CA MET A 46 4.67 29.01 20.65
C MET A 46 3.78 27.76 20.67
N SER A 47 3.66 27.09 21.81
CA SER A 47 2.77 25.94 22.01
C SER A 47 1.30 26.27 21.69
N SER A 48 0.83 27.46 22.06
CA SER A 48 -0.51 27.93 21.67
C SER A 48 -0.65 28.17 20.17
N ILE A 49 0.38 28.72 19.52
CA ILE A 49 0.37 28.95 18.07
C ILE A 49 0.38 27.62 17.32
N PHE A 50 1.25 26.68 17.71
CA PHE A 50 1.28 25.33 17.16
C PHE A 50 -0.07 24.65 17.26
N LYS A 51 -0.70 24.66 18.44
CA LYS A 51 -2.03 24.08 18.63
C LYS A 51 -3.06 24.69 17.69
N LYS A 52 -3.05 26.02 17.51
CA LYS A 52 -3.97 26.70 16.59
C LYS A 52 -3.72 26.31 15.13
N GLN A 53 -2.45 26.31 14.70
CA GLN A 53 -2.06 25.98 13.32
C GLN A 53 -2.36 24.50 12.99
N PHE A 54 -2.07 23.57 13.90
CA PHE A 54 -2.40 22.16 13.71
C PHE A 54 -3.90 21.91 13.61
N LEU A 55 -4.72 22.58 14.43
CA LEU A 55 -6.19 22.48 14.34
C LEU A 55 -6.72 23.07 13.02
N ALA A 56 -6.14 24.18 12.56
CA ALA A 56 -6.50 24.77 11.27
C ALA A 56 -6.16 23.83 10.10
N MET A 57 -4.94 23.29 10.09
CA MET A 57 -4.49 22.29 9.12
C MET A 57 -5.41 21.05 9.11
N GLU A 58 -5.76 20.50 10.27
CA GLU A 58 -6.68 19.34 10.34
C GLU A 58 -8.06 19.65 9.75
N LYS A 59 -8.56 20.86 10.01
CA LYS A 59 -9.84 21.30 9.44
C LYS A 59 -9.76 21.44 7.92
N GLU A 60 -8.70 22.06 7.40
CA GLU A 60 -8.49 22.21 5.96
C GLU A 60 -8.35 20.86 5.24
N ILE A 61 -7.61 19.92 5.84
CA ILE A 61 -7.47 18.55 5.31
C ILE A 61 -8.81 17.82 5.33
N GLN A 62 -9.62 17.98 6.38
CA GLN A 62 -10.96 17.40 6.46
C GLN A 62 -11.91 17.99 5.42
N GLU A 63 -11.89 19.31 5.22
CA GLU A 63 -12.69 20.00 4.19
C GLU A 63 -12.26 19.58 2.77
N GLU A 64 -10.95 19.46 2.50
CA GLU A 64 -10.44 18.94 1.23
C GLU A 64 -10.81 17.46 1.03
N TYR A 65 -10.75 16.66 2.08
CA TYR A 65 -11.20 15.27 2.05
C TYR A 65 -12.67 15.18 1.64
N GLU A 66 -13.57 15.90 2.31
CA GLU A 66 -15.00 15.91 1.98
C GLU A 66 -15.25 16.35 0.54
N ARG A 67 -14.59 17.43 0.09
CA ARG A 67 -14.68 17.89 -1.31
C ARG A 67 -14.21 16.84 -2.31
N LYS A 68 -13.05 16.22 -2.09
CA LYS A 68 -12.52 15.17 -2.98
C LYS A 68 -13.41 13.94 -3.01
N MET A 69 -13.91 13.48 -1.86
CA MET A 69 -14.77 12.29 -1.78
C MET A 69 -16.08 12.50 -2.55
N VAL A 70 -16.70 13.69 -2.45
CA VAL A 70 -17.92 14.02 -3.19
C VAL A 70 -17.64 14.07 -4.69
N ALA A 71 -16.58 14.75 -5.12
CA ALA A 71 -16.21 14.86 -6.53
C ALA A 71 -15.93 13.48 -7.16
N LEU A 72 -15.12 12.65 -6.50
CA LEU A 72 -14.79 11.30 -6.97
C LEU A 72 -16.02 10.40 -7.00
N THR A 73 -16.91 10.51 -6.01
CA THR A 73 -18.16 9.74 -6.01
C THR A 73 -19.02 10.10 -7.22
N ALA A 74 -19.16 11.39 -7.54
CA ALA A 74 -19.91 11.83 -8.71
C ALA A 74 -19.27 11.35 -10.03
N GLU A 75 -17.95 11.45 -10.16
CA GLU A 75 -17.21 11.00 -11.34
C GLU A 75 -17.33 9.48 -11.54
N CYS A 76 -17.14 8.68 -10.48
CA CYS A 76 -17.26 7.22 -10.53
C CYS A 76 -18.69 6.78 -10.85
N ASN A 77 -19.70 7.45 -10.28
CA ASN A 77 -21.10 7.16 -10.59
C ASN A 77 -21.43 7.48 -12.06
N LEU A 78 -20.90 8.58 -12.60
CA LEU A 78 -21.08 8.93 -14.00
C LEU A 78 -20.37 7.95 -14.94
N GLU A 79 -19.13 7.56 -14.64
CA GLU A 79 -18.39 6.55 -15.41
C GLU A 79 -19.13 5.21 -15.39
N THR A 80 -19.57 4.77 -14.20
CA THR A 80 -20.33 3.53 -14.02
C THR A 80 -21.61 3.56 -14.85
N LYS A 81 -22.40 4.65 -14.76
CA LYS A 81 -23.62 4.81 -15.53
C LYS A 81 -23.34 4.72 -17.04
N LYS A 82 -22.39 5.49 -17.56
CA LYS A 82 -22.04 5.50 -19.00
C LYS A 82 -21.59 4.12 -19.50
N LYS A 83 -20.74 3.43 -18.74
CA LYS A 83 -20.21 2.11 -19.12
C LYS A 83 -21.29 1.02 -19.06
N MET A 84 -22.15 1.07 -18.04
CA MET A 84 -23.28 0.14 -17.90
C MET A 84 -24.32 0.36 -19.00
N GLU A 85 -24.66 1.62 -19.33
CA GLU A 85 -25.57 1.95 -20.43
C GLU A 85 -25.03 1.48 -21.79
N ALA A 86 -23.73 1.71 -22.06
CA ALA A 86 -23.09 1.22 -23.28
C ALA A 86 -23.15 -0.32 -23.38
N GLN A 87 -22.90 -1.02 -22.28
CA GLN A 87 -22.97 -2.48 -22.23
C GLN A 87 -24.42 -3.00 -22.40
N HIS A 88 -25.40 -2.32 -21.81
CA HIS A 88 -26.82 -2.64 -22.01
C HIS A 88 -27.26 -2.42 -23.46
N GLN A 89 -26.81 -1.34 -24.10
CA GLN A 89 -27.11 -1.07 -25.50
C GLN A 89 -26.49 -2.11 -26.43
N LYS A 90 -25.24 -2.53 -26.15
CA LYS A 90 -24.57 -3.62 -26.88
C LYS A 90 -25.30 -4.96 -26.72
N ALA A 91 -25.74 -5.29 -25.50
CA ALA A 91 -26.50 -6.51 -25.24
C ALA A 91 -27.88 -6.48 -25.94
N LYS A 92 -28.53 -5.31 -25.97
CA LYS A 92 -29.80 -5.10 -26.67
C LYS A 92 -29.66 -5.29 -28.18
N SER A 93 -28.65 -4.68 -28.82
CA SER A 93 -28.41 -4.89 -30.25
C SER A 93 -28.08 -6.35 -30.58
N ALA A 94 -27.28 -7.02 -29.74
CA ALA A 94 -26.97 -8.44 -29.90
C ALA A 94 -28.22 -9.34 -29.77
N ASN A 95 -29.15 -8.98 -28.86
CA ASN A 95 -30.43 -9.68 -28.71
C ASN A 95 -31.36 -9.45 -29.91
N GLU A 96 -31.44 -8.22 -30.42
CA GLU A 96 -32.22 -7.89 -31.63
C GLU A 96 -31.68 -8.68 -32.86
N GLU A 97 -30.36 -8.72 -33.04
CA GLU A 97 -29.73 -9.54 -34.07
C GLU A 97 -30.00 -11.04 -33.87
N ALA A 98 -29.96 -11.53 -32.62
CA ALA A 98 -30.26 -12.91 -32.29
C ALA A 98 -31.73 -13.28 -32.54
N GLU A 99 -32.67 -12.36 -32.37
CA GLU A 99 -34.09 -12.58 -32.68
C GLU A 99 -34.32 -12.78 -34.20
N GLU A 100 -33.54 -12.13 -35.06
CA GLU A 100 -33.75 -12.12 -36.51
C GLU A 100 -33.32 -13.35 -37.36
N LEU A 101 -32.18 -14.02 -37.23
CA LEU A 101 -31.80 -14.79 -36.06
C LEU A 101 -32.72 -16.01 -35.94
N MET A 102 -33.34 -16.12 -34.76
CA MET A 102 -34.21 -17.20 -34.33
C MET A 102 -35.52 -17.31 -35.13
N LYS A 103 -36.03 -16.22 -35.73
CA LYS A 103 -37.25 -16.23 -36.58
C LYS A 103 -37.20 -17.25 -37.72
N LYS A 104 -36.00 -17.71 -38.10
CA LYS A 104 -35.76 -18.64 -39.23
C LYS A 104 -35.45 -20.07 -38.77
N MET A 105 -35.72 -20.43 -37.50
CA MET A 105 -35.22 -21.65 -36.83
C MET A 105 -36.30 -22.44 -36.08
N ASN A 106 -36.00 -23.71 -35.77
CA ASN A 106 -36.81 -24.55 -34.88
C ASN A 106 -36.64 -24.09 -33.40
N GLU A 107 -37.67 -24.28 -32.57
CA GLU A 107 -37.73 -23.75 -31.20
C GLU A 107 -36.59 -24.24 -30.28
N LYS A 108 -36.27 -25.54 -30.24
CA LYS A 108 -35.22 -26.10 -29.37
C LYS A 108 -33.83 -25.45 -29.54
N PRO A 109 -33.23 -25.42 -30.75
CA PRO A 109 -31.90 -24.82 -30.93
C PRO A 109 -31.89 -23.30 -30.75
N ALA A 110 -33.03 -22.61 -30.96
CA ALA A 110 -33.18 -21.19 -30.69
C ALA A 110 -33.14 -20.87 -29.17
N VAL A 111 -33.84 -21.68 -28.35
CA VAL A 111 -33.82 -21.53 -26.88
C VAL A 111 -32.42 -21.75 -26.31
N GLU A 112 -31.70 -22.78 -26.77
CA GLU A 112 -30.32 -23.03 -26.33
C GLU A 112 -29.36 -21.88 -26.68
N TYR A 113 -29.47 -21.32 -27.89
CA TYR A 113 -28.67 -20.18 -28.30
C TYR A 113 -28.94 -18.94 -27.44
N ARG A 114 -30.23 -18.65 -27.17
CA ARG A 114 -30.65 -17.55 -26.29
C ARG A 114 -30.10 -17.72 -24.87
N ASN A 115 -30.19 -18.92 -24.31
CA ASN A 115 -29.65 -19.20 -22.98
C ASN A 115 -28.13 -18.99 -22.88
N LEU A 116 -27.38 -19.35 -23.93
CA LEU A 116 -25.94 -19.10 -24.01
C LEU A 116 -25.65 -17.60 -24.13
N LEU A 117 -26.39 -16.88 -24.97
CA LEU A 117 -26.23 -15.44 -25.14
C LEU A 117 -26.53 -14.68 -23.84
N ASP A 118 -27.62 -15.03 -23.14
CA ASP A 118 -27.97 -14.46 -21.85
C ASP A 118 -26.92 -14.77 -20.77
N ARG A 119 -26.33 -15.97 -20.79
CA ARG A 119 -25.21 -16.34 -19.89
C ARG A 119 -23.99 -15.48 -20.18
N LEU A 120 -23.62 -15.29 -21.45
CA LEU A 120 -22.51 -14.44 -21.83
C LEU A 120 -22.75 -12.99 -21.37
N HIS A 121 -23.91 -12.40 -21.68
CA HIS A 121 -24.23 -11.04 -21.26
C HIS A 121 -24.19 -10.86 -19.73
N ARG A 122 -24.63 -11.85 -18.95
CA ARG A 122 -24.50 -11.82 -17.48
C ARG A 122 -23.04 -11.80 -17.04
N LEU A 123 -22.19 -12.65 -17.63
CA LEU A 123 -20.76 -12.69 -17.33
C LEU A 123 -20.06 -11.38 -17.70
N GLU A 124 -20.35 -10.82 -18.89
CA GLU A 124 -19.80 -9.52 -19.32
C GLU A 124 -20.20 -8.40 -18.34
N LEU A 125 -21.46 -8.40 -17.90
CA LEU A 125 -21.98 -7.40 -16.97
C LEU A 125 -21.34 -7.52 -15.58
N ASP A 126 -21.25 -8.74 -15.04
CA ASP A 126 -20.64 -8.97 -13.73
C ASP A 126 -19.14 -8.66 -13.74
N TYR A 127 -18.46 -8.94 -14.85
CA TYR A 127 -17.08 -8.55 -15.06
C TYR A 127 -16.90 -7.03 -15.10
N LEU A 128 -17.72 -6.33 -15.89
CA LEU A 128 -17.68 -4.87 -15.99
C LEU A 128 -17.91 -4.22 -14.62
N LYS A 129 -18.86 -4.72 -13.82
CA LYS A 129 -19.09 -4.25 -12.45
C LYS A 129 -17.85 -4.40 -11.57
N ARG A 130 -17.15 -5.55 -11.65
CA ARG A 130 -15.91 -5.78 -10.88
C ARG A 130 -14.80 -4.82 -11.29
N LEU A 131 -14.64 -4.60 -12.59
CA LEU A 131 -13.63 -3.67 -13.13
C LEU A 131 -13.89 -2.23 -12.66
N LEU A 132 -15.13 -1.76 -12.75
CA LEU A 132 -15.52 -0.42 -12.31
C LEU A 132 -15.33 -0.25 -10.81
N LEU A 133 -15.67 -1.27 -10.02
CA LEU A 133 -15.48 -1.25 -8.56
C LEU A 133 -14.00 -1.12 -8.19
N VAL A 134 -13.10 -1.88 -8.80
CA VAL A 134 -11.66 -1.83 -8.49
C VAL A 134 -11.05 -0.49 -8.92
N LYS A 135 -11.46 0.06 -10.07
CA LYS A 135 -11.06 1.43 -10.47
C LYS A 135 -11.53 2.48 -9.48
N GLN A 136 -12.77 2.37 -9.01
CA GLN A 136 -13.31 3.26 -7.99
C GLN A 136 -12.47 3.17 -6.70
N GLU A 137 -12.22 1.96 -6.20
CA GLU A 137 -11.37 1.72 -5.03
C GLU A 137 -9.97 2.35 -5.21
N GLU A 138 -9.41 2.27 -6.42
CA GLU A 138 -8.13 2.89 -6.76
C GLU A 138 -8.17 4.41 -6.65
N TYR A 139 -9.15 5.08 -7.27
CA TYR A 139 -9.25 6.54 -7.20
C TYR A 139 -9.38 7.04 -5.76
N PHE A 140 -10.21 6.37 -4.95
CA PHE A 140 -10.34 6.69 -3.53
C PHE A 140 -9.02 6.49 -2.79
N ALA A 141 -8.38 5.33 -2.92
CA ALA A 141 -7.13 5.03 -2.24
C ALA A 141 -5.99 6.00 -2.63
N LYS A 142 -5.92 6.41 -3.90
CA LYS A 142 -5.00 7.45 -4.37
C LYS A 142 -5.26 8.78 -3.68
N ALA A 143 -6.53 9.20 -3.57
CA ALA A 143 -6.90 10.45 -2.91
C ALA A 143 -6.59 10.43 -1.41
N TYR A 144 -6.90 9.34 -0.70
CA TYR A 144 -6.51 9.16 0.70
C TYR A 144 -4.99 9.28 0.88
N ARG A 145 -4.23 8.60 0.03
CA ARG A 145 -2.76 8.65 0.07
C ARG A 145 -2.23 10.07 -0.14
N GLN A 146 -2.76 10.79 -1.13
CA GLN A 146 -2.37 12.17 -1.39
C GLN A 146 -2.68 13.10 -0.21
N LEU A 147 -3.86 12.96 0.42
CA LEU A 147 -4.24 13.76 1.58
C LEU A 147 -3.32 13.50 2.78
N ALA A 148 -2.99 12.23 3.05
CA ALA A 148 -2.03 11.89 4.10
C ALA A 148 -0.65 12.53 3.85
N ILE A 149 -0.14 12.44 2.61
CA ILE A 149 1.13 13.09 2.24
C ILE A 149 1.05 14.61 2.41
N THR A 150 -0.04 15.25 1.97
CA THR A 150 -0.25 16.70 2.16
C THR A 150 -0.26 17.07 3.64
N GLN A 151 -0.96 16.29 4.47
CA GLN A 151 -1.04 16.54 5.91
C GLN A 151 0.34 16.44 6.59
N ARG A 152 1.17 15.46 6.21
CA ARG A 152 2.56 15.33 6.70
C ARG A 152 3.41 16.53 6.28
N LYS A 153 3.33 16.94 5.01
CA LYS A 153 4.04 18.12 4.49
C LYS A 153 3.66 19.39 5.24
N GLU A 154 2.37 19.62 5.48
CA GLU A 154 1.91 20.79 6.21
C GLU A 154 2.34 20.77 7.69
N LEU A 155 2.43 19.60 8.33
CA LEU A 155 2.98 19.50 9.68
C LEU A 155 4.43 19.98 9.73
N HIS A 156 5.27 19.56 8.78
CA HIS A 156 6.65 20.05 8.68
C HIS A 156 6.67 21.55 8.37
N ASN A 157 5.86 22.02 7.42
CA ASN A 157 5.77 23.44 7.08
C ASN A 157 5.45 24.30 8.29
N ILE A 158 4.49 23.89 9.12
CA ILE A 158 4.14 24.59 10.36
C ILE A 158 5.33 24.64 11.31
N PHE A 159 6.02 23.52 11.53
CA PHE A 159 7.21 23.47 12.39
C PHE A 159 8.28 24.47 11.94
N PHE A 160 8.78 24.32 10.71
CA PHE A 160 9.84 25.18 10.18
C PHE A 160 9.43 26.65 10.15
N THR A 161 8.20 26.96 9.73
CA THR A 161 7.69 28.34 9.73
C THR A 161 7.69 28.96 11.13
N GLN A 162 7.29 28.21 12.17
CA GLN A 162 7.30 28.73 13.54
C GLN A 162 8.71 28.95 14.08
N ILE A 163 9.66 28.07 13.75
CA ILE A 163 11.07 28.27 14.14
C ILE A 163 11.64 29.52 13.48
N THR A 164 11.50 29.65 12.16
CA THR A 164 11.98 30.83 11.41
C THR A 164 11.39 32.13 11.96
N ASN A 165 10.08 32.14 12.26
CA ASN A 165 9.42 33.30 12.83
C ASN A 165 9.92 33.65 14.24
N ALA A 166 10.22 32.66 15.08
CA ALA A 166 10.76 32.88 16.42
C ALA A 166 12.19 33.42 16.35
N THR A 167 13.01 32.93 15.42
CA THR A 167 14.37 33.44 15.17
C THR A 167 14.33 34.88 14.65
N PHE A 168 13.48 35.18 13.68
CA PHE A 168 13.35 36.54 13.12
C PHE A 168 12.90 37.58 14.16
N LYS A 169 12.07 37.18 15.12
CA LYS A 169 11.62 38.04 16.23
C LYS A 169 12.64 38.16 17.36
N GLY A 170 13.79 37.49 17.28
CA GLY A 170 14.80 37.44 18.34
C GLY A 170 14.37 36.66 19.58
N GLU A 171 13.29 35.88 19.49
CA GLU A 171 12.71 35.11 20.60
C GLU A 171 13.44 33.77 20.82
N LEU A 172 14.12 33.30 19.78
CA LEU A 172 14.96 32.11 19.76
C LEU A 172 16.32 32.47 19.15
N LYS A 173 17.41 32.12 19.84
CA LYS A 173 18.77 32.34 19.33
C LYS A 173 19.01 31.46 18.10
N LEU A 174 19.84 31.95 17.17
CA LEU A 174 20.13 31.27 15.90
C LEU A 174 20.73 29.89 16.11
N GLU A 175 21.70 29.76 17.03
CA GLU A 175 22.36 28.50 17.39
C GLU A 175 21.37 27.51 17.99
N ALA A 176 20.49 28.00 18.87
CA ALA A 176 19.44 27.20 19.48
C ALA A 176 18.42 26.70 18.44
N ALA A 177 18.09 27.54 17.45
CA ALA A 177 17.23 27.16 16.32
C ALA A 177 17.87 26.08 15.44
N LYS A 178 19.19 26.18 15.17
CA LYS A 178 19.94 25.15 14.44
C LYS A 178 19.87 23.81 15.15
N THR A 179 20.28 23.75 16.41
CA THR A 179 20.27 22.51 17.20
C THR A 179 18.86 21.91 17.25
N LEU A 180 17.83 22.74 17.45
CA LEU A 180 16.45 22.28 17.49
C LEU A 180 15.99 21.65 16.17
N VAL A 181 16.37 22.21 15.02
CA VAL A 181 16.02 21.67 13.71
C VAL A 181 16.80 20.39 13.40
N GLU A 182 18.04 20.29 13.85
CA GLU A 182 18.85 19.07 13.75
C GLU A 182 18.26 17.94 14.58
N ASP A 183 17.92 18.22 15.83
CA ASP A 183 17.24 17.29 16.72
C ASP A 183 15.90 16.87 16.14
N TYR A 184 15.12 17.83 15.62
CA TYR A 184 13.85 17.54 14.95
C TYR A 184 14.05 16.59 13.79
N SER A 185 15.06 16.83 12.95
CA SER A 185 15.34 16.01 11.78
C SER A 185 15.70 14.57 12.15
N LYS A 186 16.51 14.40 13.20
CA LYS A 186 16.88 13.09 13.72
C LYS A 186 15.66 12.35 14.29
N ILE A 187 14.88 13.04 15.11
CA ILE A 187 13.69 12.47 15.74
C ILE A 187 12.62 12.11 14.70
N GLN A 188 12.45 12.90 13.63
CA GLN A 188 11.54 12.52 12.53
C GLN A 188 11.96 11.21 11.86
N GLY A 189 13.27 10.97 11.72
CA GLY A 189 13.79 9.67 11.29
C GLY A 189 13.38 8.53 12.23
N ASP A 190 13.52 8.73 13.54
CA ASP A 190 13.11 7.75 14.55
C ASP A 190 11.59 7.50 14.54
N ILE A 191 10.78 8.53 14.30
CA ILE A 191 9.33 8.42 14.14
C ILE A 191 8.99 7.61 12.89
N GLU A 192 9.63 7.88 11.76
CA GLU A 192 9.36 7.14 10.53
C GLU A 192 9.80 5.66 10.63
N GLU A 193 10.92 5.34 11.29
CA GLU A 193 11.28 3.94 11.61
C GLU A 193 10.24 3.26 12.50
N LEU A 194 9.68 3.98 13.48
CA LEU A 194 8.59 3.50 14.32
C LEU A 194 7.32 3.25 13.50
N MET A 195 6.99 4.15 12.57
CA MET A 195 5.84 4.01 11.68
C MET A 195 6.01 2.85 10.69
N ASP A 196 7.22 2.62 10.17
CA ASP A 196 7.53 1.47 9.31
C ASP A 196 7.29 0.15 10.07
N PHE A 197 7.73 0.10 11.35
CA PHE A 197 7.46 -1.04 12.21
C PHE A 197 5.95 -1.26 12.43
N PHE A 198 5.18 -0.20 12.69
CA PHE A 198 3.73 -0.32 12.87
C PHE A 198 3.00 -0.72 11.59
N GLN A 199 3.39 -0.18 10.43
CA GLN A 199 2.85 -0.56 9.13
C GLN A 199 3.10 -2.04 8.85
N ALA A 200 4.35 -2.50 8.96
CA ALA A 200 4.71 -3.89 8.72
C ALA A 200 3.99 -4.84 9.70
N SER A 201 3.94 -4.49 10.99
CA SER A 201 3.22 -5.25 12.02
C SER A 201 1.72 -5.32 11.73
N LYS A 202 1.11 -4.21 11.29
CA LYS A 202 -0.30 -4.16 10.94
C LYS A 202 -0.61 -4.97 9.68
N GLN A 203 0.24 -4.89 8.67
CA GLN A 203 0.16 -5.71 7.45
C GLN A 203 0.19 -7.20 7.78
N TYR A 204 1.16 -7.63 8.60
CA TYR A 204 1.30 -9.00 9.06
C TYR A 204 0.03 -9.50 9.74
N ASN A 205 -0.49 -8.76 10.73
CA ASN A 205 -1.67 -9.16 11.49
C ASN A 205 -2.94 -9.21 10.61
N LEU A 206 -3.12 -8.24 9.72
CA LEU A 206 -4.24 -8.25 8.77
C LEU A 206 -4.16 -9.44 7.82
N ASN A 207 -3.00 -9.70 7.22
CA ASN A 207 -2.80 -10.85 6.33
C ASN A 207 -2.98 -12.18 7.08
N ARG A 208 -2.49 -12.30 8.32
CA ARG A 208 -2.71 -13.46 9.18
C ARG A 208 -4.20 -13.70 9.41
N ARG A 209 -4.95 -12.64 9.72
CA ARG A 209 -6.41 -12.69 9.90
C ARG A 209 -7.15 -13.04 8.61
N PHE A 210 -6.73 -12.54 7.45
CA PHE A 210 -7.35 -12.90 6.17
C PHE A 210 -7.09 -14.36 5.81
N ALA A 211 -5.85 -14.83 5.97
CA ALA A 211 -5.49 -16.24 5.79
C ALA A 211 -6.32 -17.13 6.74
N TYR A 212 -6.42 -16.74 8.01
CA TYR A 212 -7.20 -17.46 9.01
C TYR A 212 -8.68 -17.53 8.64
N ARG A 213 -9.28 -16.43 8.20
CA ARG A 213 -10.69 -16.41 7.76
C ARG A 213 -10.93 -17.23 6.50
N LYS A 214 -9.98 -17.25 5.57
CA LYS A 214 -10.05 -18.11 4.39
C LYS A 214 -10.04 -19.58 4.79
N TYR A 215 -9.16 -19.95 5.73
CA TYR A 215 -9.16 -21.28 6.36
C TYR A 215 -10.51 -21.58 7.02
N LEU A 216 -11.04 -20.68 7.84
CA LEU A 216 -12.34 -20.87 8.50
C LEU A 216 -13.50 -21.04 7.51
N ILE A 217 -13.53 -20.27 6.43
CA ILE A 217 -14.56 -20.43 5.38
C ILE A 217 -14.44 -21.81 4.75
N SER A 218 -13.23 -22.24 4.40
CA SER A 218 -12.99 -23.59 3.86
C SER A 218 -13.45 -24.66 4.85
N LYS A 219 -13.13 -24.50 6.13
CA LYS A 219 -13.54 -25.40 7.21
C LYS A 219 -15.06 -25.46 7.34
N ILE A 220 -15.74 -24.33 7.35
CA ILE A 220 -17.22 -24.26 7.44
C ILE A 220 -17.87 -24.93 6.22
N LEU A 221 -17.39 -24.65 5.01
CA LEU A 221 -17.90 -25.28 3.79
C LEU A 221 -17.68 -26.79 3.81
N LEU A 222 -16.50 -27.23 4.27
CA LEU A 222 -16.19 -28.64 4.47
C LEU A 222 -17.16 -29.26 5.48
N ARG A 223 -17.42 -28.63 6.62
CA ARG A 223 -18.37 -29.15 7.63
C ARG A 223 -19.81 -29.19 7.12
N ASP A 224 -20.26 -28.19 6.36
CA ASP A 224 -21.59 -28.21 5.71
C ASP A 224 -21.71 -29.35 4.70
N ALA A 225 -20.65 -29.60 3.91
CA ALA A 225 -20.58 -30.74 2.99
C ALA A 225 -20.56 -32.08 3.75
N GLN A 226 -19.82 -32.18 4.86
CA GLN A 226 -19.74 -33.36 5.73
C GLN A 226 -21.13 -33.71 6.31
N ALA A 227 -21.81 -32.72 6.89
CA ALA A 227 -23.17 -32.90 7.43
C ALA A 227 -24.12 -33.42 6.35
N SER A 228 -24.11 -32.79 5.17
CA SER A 228 -24.94 -33.21 4.03
C SER A 228 -24.58 -34.62 3.55
N ALA A 229 -23.29 -34.96 3.48
CA ALA A 229 -22.82 -36.28 3.04
C ALA A 229 -23.25 -37.39 4.01
N LEU A 230 -23.19 -37.16 5.32
CA LEU A 230 -23.63 -38.12 6.34
C LEU A 230 -25.15 -38.34 6.30
N VAL A 231 -25.94 -37.27 6.23
CA VAL A 231 -27.41 -37.37 6.10
C VAL A 231 -27.79 -38.09 4.81
N ASN A 232 -27.13 -37.75 3.69
CA ASN A 232 -27.38 -38.42 2.41
C ASN A 232 -26.95 -39.89 2.44
N ALA A 233 -25.82 -40.23 3.07
CA ALA A 233 -25.39 -41.62 3.23
C ALA A 233 -26.43 -42.42 4.03
N ALA A 234 -26.86 -41.93 5.18
CA ALA A 234 -27.90 -42.58 6.00
C ALA A 234 -29.23 -42.72 5.24
N ALA A 235 -29.62 -41.72 4.44
CA ALA A 235 -30.80 -41.80 3.59
C ALA A 235 -30.66 -42.88 2.50
N THR A 236 -29.51 -42.93 1.81
CA THR A 236 -29.25 -43.93 0.76
C THR A 236 -29.20 -45.35 1.31
N GLN A 237 -28.83 -45.54 2.59
CA GLN A 237 -28.83 -46.86 3.23
C GLN A 237 -30.22 -47.48 3.35
N ILE A 238 -31.28 -46.67 3.43
CA ILE A 238 -32.67 -47.16 3.44
C ILE A 238 -33.03 -47.74 2.07
N SER A 239 -32.77 -47.00 0.99
CA SER A 239 -33.01 -47.47 -0.38
C SER A 239 -32.08 -48.62 -0.77
N SER A 240 -30.81 -48.59 -0.31
CA SER A 240 -29.82 -49.66 -0.52
C SER A 240 -30.27 -50.96 0.14
N LEU A 241 -30.77 -50.89 1.39
CA LEU A 241 -31.31 -52.05 2.10
C LEU A 241 -32.44 -52.70 1.30
N ILE A 242 -33.41 -51.93 0.83
CA ILE A 242 -34.54 -52.42 0.03
C ILE A 242 -34.06 -53.10 -1.26
N ASN A 243 -33.17 -52.45 -2.02
CA ASN A 243 -32.61 -53.01 -3.24
C ASN A 243 -31.75 -54.26 -3.01
N LYS A 244 -31.00 -54.32 -1.90
CA LYS A 244 -30.18 -55.50 -1.54
C LYS A 244 -31.06 -56.71 -1.24
N MET A 245 -32.21 -56.52 -0.61
CA MET A 245 -33.17 -57.60 -0.35
C MET A 245 -33.87 -58.10 -1.63
N GLU A 246 -34.08 -57.23 -2.62
CA GLU A 246 -34.61 -57.62 -3.93
C GLU A 246 -33.61 -58.45 -4.73
N ARG A 247 -32.35 -58.01 -4.81
CA ARG A 247 -31.27 -58.77 -5.48
C ARG A 247 -31.02 -60.13 -4.84
N ALA A 248 -31.28 -60.27 -3.54
CA ALA A 248 -31.22 -61.53 -2.82
C ALA A 248 -32.44 -62.45 -3.08
N GLY A 249 -33.40 -62.02 -3.91
CA GLY A 249 -34.59 -62.79 -4.28
C GLY A 249 -35.71 -62.81 -3.24
N HIS A 250 -35.63 -61.96 -2.21
CA HIS A 250 -36.58 -61.96 -1.10
C HIS A 250 -37.74 -60.95 -1.25
N LEU A 251 -37.75 -60.13 -2.31
CA LEU A 251 -38.80 -59.17 -2.61
C LEU A 251 -39.38 -59.40 -4.01
N ARG A 252 -40.70 -59.24 -4.15
CA ARG A 252 -41.40 -59.27 -5.45
C ARG A 252 -41.48 -57.85 -6.02
N GLU A 253 -41.42 -57.70 -7.34
CA GLU A 253 -41.34 -56.41 -8.05
C GLU A 253 -42.46 -55.41 -7.67
N GLY A 254 -43.69 -55.89 -7.45
CA GLY A 254 -44.81 -55.04 -6.98
C GLY A 254 -44.66 -54.49 -5.55
N HIS A 255 -43.90 -55.15 -4.67
CA HIS A 255 -43.60 -54.65 -3.33
C HIS A 255 -42.39 -53.71 -3.32
N LEU A 256 -41.48 -53.84 -4.28
CA LEU A 256 -40.30 -52.98 -4.42
C LEU A 256 -40.70 -51.53 -4.67
N GLY A 257 -41.55 -51.27 -5.67
CA GLY A 257 -42.01 -49.91 -6.01
C GLY A 257 -42.69 -49.21 -4.84
N MET A 258 -43.63 -49.90 -4.18
CA MET A 258 -44.31 -49.34 -3.00
C MET A 258 -43.36 -49.03 -1.84
N LEU A 259 -42.36 -49.88 -1.58
CA LEU A 259 -41.38 -49.65 -0.51
C LEU A 259 -40.41 -48.51 -0.85
N LEU A 260 -40.01 -48.36 -2.11
CA LEU A 260 -39.15 -47.27 -2.55
C LEU A 260 -39.88 -45.91 -2.54
N ASP A 261 -41.14 -45.85 -3.00
CA ASP A 261 -41.96 -44.64 -2.94
C ASP A 261 -42.19 -44.19 -1.49
N ARG A 262 -42.46 -45.17 -0.60
CA ARG A 262 -42.57 -44.91 0.83
C ARG A 262 -41.24 -44.47 1.43
N ALA A 263 -40.11 -45.04 1.02
CA ALA A 263 -38.79 -44.63 1.48
C ALA A 263 -38.49 -43.18 1.04
N GLU A 264 -38.81 -42.83 -0.20
CA GLU A 264 -38.59 -41.48 -0.72
C GLU A 264 -39.40 -40.43 0.04
N THR A 265 -40.67 -40.71 0.35
CA THR A 265 -41.52 -39.79 1.13
C THR A 265 -41.02 -39.58 2.56
N GLU A 266 -40.68 -40.66 3.28
CA GLU A 266 -40.15 -40.59 4.65
C GLU A 266 -38.77 -39.89 4.68
N ILE A 267 -37.87 -40.24 3.76
CA ILE A 267 -36.55 -39.61 3.62
C ILE A 267 -36.70 -38.11 3.32
N SER A 268 -37.59 -37.74 2.40
CA SER A 268 -37.81 -36.35 2.03
C SER A 268 -38.38 -35.54 3.18
N SER A 269 -39.30 -36.11 3.96
CA SER A 269 -39.85 -35.48 5.17
C SER A 269 -38.74 -35.18 6.20
N VAL A 270 -37.89 -36.18 6.49
CA VAL A 270 -36.77 -36.02 7.45
C VAL A 270 -35.74 -35.01 6.94
N LYS A 271 -35.40 -35.01 5.65
CA LYS A 271 -34.47 -34.04 5.06
C LYS A 271 -35.03 -32.61 5.06
N GLN A 272 -36.30 -32.41 4.70
CA GLN A 272 -36.93 -31.09 4.75
C GLN A 272 -36.95 -30.52 6.17
N LYS A 273 -37.21 -31.37 7.17
CA LYS A 273 -37.15 -31.00 8.58
C LYS A 273 -35.72 -30.60 8.99
N PHE A 274 -34.71 -31.36 8.60
CA PHE A 274 -33.31 -31.01 8.84
C PHE A 274 -32.94 -29.65 8.23
N ASP A 275 -33.30 -29.41 6.96
CA ASP A 275 -33.00 -28.14 6.28
C ASP A 275 -33.70 -26.96 6.97
N HIS A 276 -34.94 -27.16 7.44
CA HIS A 276 -35.69 -26.15 8.19
C HIS A 276 -35.05 -25.84 9.54
N ASP A 277 -34.78 -26.87 10.36
CA ASP A 277 -34.16 -26.75 11.69
C ASP A 277 -32.78 -26.10 11.56
N LEU A 278 -31.97 -26.54 10.59
CA LEU A 278 -30.63 -26.00 10.32
C LEU A 278 -30.68 -24.51 9.98
N LYS A 279 -31.61 -24.09 9.11
CA LYS A 279 -31.77 -22.69 8.74
C LYS A 279 -32.17 -21.84 9.95
N GLN A 280 -33.11 -22.32 10.76
CA GLN A 280 -33.60 -21.60 11.93
C GLN A 280 -32.52 -21.46 13.01
N GLU A 281 -31.83 -22.54 13.35
CA GLU A 281 -30.79 -22.54 14.38
C GLU A 281 -29.54 -21.75 13.93
N LYS A 282 -29.12 -21.85 12.66
CA LYS A 282 -28.06 -21.00 12.10
C LYS A 282 -28.40 -19.51 12.22
N GLN A 283 -29.67 -19.13 12.00
CA GLN A 283 -30.11 -17.73 12.15
C GLN A 283 -30.04 -17.26 13.61
N LYS A 284 -30.51 -18.08 14.56
CA LYS A 284 -30.42 -17.77 16.01
C LYS A 284 -28.96 -17.62 16.45
N LEU A 285 -28.11 -18.57 16.07
CA LEU A 285 -26.69 -18.55 16.39
C LEU A 285 -26.00 -17.30 15.82
N ARG A 286 -26.28 -16.95 14.56
CA ARG A 286 -25.74 -15.73 13.93
C ARG A 286 -26.05 -14.47 14.76
N GLN A 287 -27.29 -14.32 15.24
CA GLN A 287 -27.69 -13.15 16.02
C GLN A 287 -26.97 -13.12 17.38
N LYS A 288 -26.84 -14.26 18.05
CA LYS A 288 -26.10 -14.42 19.32
C LYS A 288 -24.63 -14.00 19.14
N LEU A 289 -23.97 -14.55 18.11
CA LEU A 289 -22.55 -14.30 17.83
C LEU A 289 -22.28 -12.82 17.46
N ILE A 290 -23.14 -12.21 16.64
CA ILE A 290 -23.00 -10.78 16.29
C ILE A 290 -23.11 -9.89 17.53
N THR A 291 -24.06 -10.20 18.42
CA THR A 291 -24.28 -9.42 19.64
C THR A 291 -23.10 -9.55 20.60
N LYS A 292 -22.61 -10.78 20.83
CA LYS A 292 -21.42 -11.06 21.64
C LYS A 292 -20.20 -10.30 21.11
N ARG A 293 -19.91 -10.43 19.81
CA ARG A 293 -18.79 -9.76 19.16
C ARG A 293 -18.84 -8.25 19.31
N LYS A 294 -20.00 -7.62 19.08
CA LYS A 294 -20.15 -6.17 19.22
C LYS A 294 -19.83 -5.70 20.64
N ARG A 295 -20.31 -6.42 21.65
CA ARG A 295 -20.09 -6.10 23.06
C ARG A 295 -18.60 -6.17 23.43
N GLU A 296 -17.95 -7.29 23.16
CA GLU A 296 -16.54 -7.49 23.53
C GLU A 296 -15.59 -6.57 22.77
N MET A 297 -15.83 -6.36 21.47
CA MET A 297 -15.03 -5.43 20.67
C MET A 297 -15.19 -3.98 21.14
N LEU A 298 -16.40 -3.56 21.56
CA LEU A 298 -16.64 -2.22 22.10
C LEU A 298 -15.91 -2.02 23.42
N GLN A 299 -16.05 -2.97 24.35
CA GLN A 299 -15.37 -2.92 25.65
C GLN A 299 -13.85 -2.83 25.49
N LYS A 300 -13.27 -3.62 24.58
CA LYS A 300 -11.81 -3.57 24.32
C LYS A 300 -11.39 -2.23 23.72
N LYS A 301 -12.20 -1.66 22.82
CA LYS A 301 -11.92 -0.35 22.22
C LYS A 301 -12.01 0.79 23.25
N GLU A 302 -12.97 0.74 24.17
CA GLU A 302 -13.08 1.71 25.27
C GLU A 302 -11.86 1.64 26.19
N HIS A 303 -11.45 0.44 26.58
CA HIS A 303 -10.23 0.25 27.40
C HIS A 303 -8.97 0.80 26.70
N GLN A 304 -8.80 0.57 25.40
CA GLN A 304 -7.69 1.13 24.63
C GLN A 304 -7.74 2.67 24.58
N LYS A 305 -8.95 3.23 24.40
CA LYS A 305 -9.16 4.68 24.41
C LYS A 305 -8.81 5.29 25.77
N GLU A 306 -9.18 4.62 26.87
CA GLU A 306 -8.83 5.05 28.22
C GLU A 306 -7.32 5.08 28.43
N GLN A 307 -6.59 4.04 28.02
CA GLN A 307 -5.13 3.98 28.10
C GLN A 307 -4.44 5.07 27.27
N LEU A 308 -4.96 5.37 26.07
CA LEU A 308 -4.50 6.50 25.25
C LEU A 308 -4.84 7.86 25.86
N SER A 309 -5.93 7.94 26.64
CA SER A 309 -6.38 9.18 27.30
C SER A 309 -5.73 9.45 28.65
N LEU A 310 -5.09 8.44 29.28
CA LEU A 310 -4.39 8.56 30.55
C LEU A 310 -3.07 9.35 30.34
N GLY A 311 -3.25 10.65 30.09
CA GLY A 311 -2.28 11.61 29.61
C GLY A 311 -1.32 12.16 30.66
N ASP A 312 -0.85 11.34 31.61
CA ASP A 312 0.03 11.80 32.70
C ASP A 312 1.49 11.29 32.66
N PRO A 313 1.84 10.14 32.07
CA PRO A 313 3.24 9.80 31.81
C PRO A 313 3.86 10.69 30.71
N PHE A 314 3.05 11.11 29.73
CA PHE A 314 3.48 11.87 28.55
C PHE A 314 3.93 13.32 28.86
N LYS A 315 3.59 13.85 30.04
CA LYS A 315 4.00 15.20 30.46
C LYS A 315 5.34 15.23 31.18
N THR A 316 5.85 14.09 31.65
CA THR A 316 7.02 13.99 32.54
C THR A 316 8.26 13.38 31.90
N THR A 317 8.14 12.72 30.75
CA THR A 317 9.30 12.18 30.01
C THR A 317 10.15 13.32 29.45
N LYS A 318 11.38 13.47 29.97
CA LYS A 318 12.36 14.47 29.49
C LYS A 318 13.02 14.05 28.18
N GLU A 319 12.98 12.77 27.83
CA GLU A 319 13.66 12.22 26.64
C GLU A 319 12.68 11.66 25.61
N VAL A 320 12.87 12.06 24.35
CA VAL A 320 12.02 11.67 23.22
C VAL A 320 12.14 10.18 22.88
N THR A 321 13.32 9.60 23.06
CA THR A 321 13.59 8.16 22.84
C THR A 321 12.71 7.27 23.73
N HIS A 322 12.63 7.59 25.02
CA HIS A 322 11.76 6.90 25.98
C HIS A 322 10.29 7.03 25.61
N TYR A 323 9.87 8.21 25.14
CA TYR A 323 8.51 8.45 24.68
C TYR A 323 8.17 7.60 23.44
N LEU A 324 9.04 7.54 22.43
CA LEU A 324 8.82 6.70 21.23
C LEU A 324 8.80 5.21 21.57
N SER A 325 9.68 4.76 22.47
CA SER A 325 9.67 3.37 22.95
C SER A 325 8.37 3.03 23.69
N HIS A 326 7.80 3.96 24.45
CA HIS A 326 6.53 3.73 25.12
C HIS A 326 5.38 3.57 24.12
N TRP A 327 5.30 4.44 23.10
CA TRP A 327 4.34 4.29 22.00
C TRP A 327 4.48 2.96 21.27
N LYS A 328 5.72 2.53 21.00
CA LYS A 328 6.02 1.23 20.40
C LYS A 328 5.39 0.09 21.19
N ASN A 329 5.62 0.05 22.50
CA ASN A 329 5.11 -1.02 23.35
C ASN A 329 3.58 -0.95 23.45
N LEU A 330 3.01 0.21 23.77
CA LEU A 330 1.58 0.42 23.93
C LEU A 330 0.77 -0.03 22.69
N LEU A 331 1.17 0.42 21.50
CA LEU A 331 0.45 0.08 20.26
C LEU A 331 0.69 -1.37 19.83
N SER A 332 1.86 -1.94 20.14
CA SER A 332 2.12 -3.37 19.91
C SER A 332 1.21 -4.23 20.78
N ASP A 333 1.13 -3.92 22.07
CA ASP A 333 0.28 -4.63 23.03
C ASP A 333 -1.19 -4.52 22.62
N HIS A 334 -1.68 -3.30 22.31
CA HIS A 334 -3.05 -3.09 21.81
C HIS A 334 -3.36 -3.93 20.57
N THR A 335 -2.39 -4.04 19.66
CA THR A 335 -2.55 -4.83 18.44
C THR A 335 -2.64 -6.31 18.76
N ILE A 336 -1.74 -6.83 19.60
CA ILE A 336 -1.73 -8.25 20.01
C ILE A 336 -3.06 -8.61 20.67
N GLU A 337 -3.48 -7.84 21.68
CA GLU A 337 -4.71 -8.11 22.43
C GLU A 337 -5.96 -8.08 21.55
N LEU A 338 -6.03 -7.16 20.57
CA LEU A 338 -7.16 -7.04 19.66
C LEU A 338 -7.22 -8.19 18.65
N GLU A 339 -6.07 -8.65 18.17
CA GLU A 339 -5.99 -9.80 17.28
C GLU A 339 -6.27 -11.11 18.03
N GLU A 340 -5.78 -11.27 19.27
CA GLU A 340 -6.12 -12.41 20.13
C GLU A 340 -7.62 -12.48 20.43
N LEU A 341 -8.24 -11.36 20.78
CA LEU A 341 -9.69 -11.28 20.98
C LEU A 341 -10.45 -11.63 19.69
N THR A 342 -9.96 -11.13 18.55
CA THR A 342 -10.56 -11.41 17.24
C THR A 342 -10.49 -12.90 16.89
N GLU A 343 -9.32 -13.51 17.08
CA GLU A 343 -9.09 -14.93 16.81
C GLU A 343 -9.87 -15.82 17.78
N LYS A 344 -9.91 -15.48 19.06
CA LYS A 344 -10.76 -16.14 20.07
C LYS A 344 -12.24 -16.11 19.67
N LEU A 345 -12.77 -14.95 19.28
CA LEU A 345 -14.17 -14.83 18.85
C LEU A 345 -14.46 -15.58 17.55
N ASP A 346 -13.51 -15.59 16.60
CA ASP A 346 -13.63 -16.34 15.35
C ASP A 346 -13.58 -17.88 15.61
N ASN A 347 -12.74 -18.33 16.55
CA ASN A 347 -12.65 -19.71 17.02
C ASN A 347 -13.94 -20.17 17.72
N GLU A 348 -14.39 -19.43 18.73
CA GLU A 348 -15.61 -19.76 19.49
C GLU A 348 -16.83 -19.82 18.56
N ALA A 349 -16.95 -18.90 17.61
CA ALA A 349 -18.02 -18.91 16.62
C ALA A 349 -18.00 -20.17 15.75
N THR A 350 -16.81 -20.67 15.41
CA THR A 350 -16.63 -21.87 14.58
C THR A 350 -16.95 -23.13 15.37
N GLU A 351 -16.52 -23.23 16.64
CA GLU A 351 -16.87 -24.36 17.50
C GLU A 351 -18.36 -24.40 17.86
N GLU A 352 -18.99 -23.26 18.16
CA GLU A 352 -20.46 -23.21 18.38
C GLU A 352 -21.24 -23.64 17.11
N LEU A 353 -20.75 -23.26 15.92
CA LEU A 353 -21.36 -23.70 14.66
C LEU A 353 -21.15 -25.20 14.41
N LYS A 354 -19.98 -25.74 14.76
CA LYS A 354 -19.66 -27.16 14.67
C LYS A 354 -20.54 -27.99 15.60
N GLU A 355 -20.71 -27.57 16.85
CA GLU A 355 -21.59 -28.23 17.82
C GLU A 355 -23.06 -28.25 17.34
N LEU A 356 -23.54 -27.13 16.78
CA LEU A 356 -24.86 -27.04 16.16
C LEU A 356 -25.01 -27.98 14.95
N LEU A 357 -24.04 -27.98 14.03
CA LEU A 357 -24.06 -28.85 12.86
C LEU A 357 -24.02 -30.32 13.25
N PHE A 358 -23.17 -30.68 14.22
CA PHE A 358 -23.02 -32.03 14.73
C PHE A 358 -24.32 -32.53 15.39
N SER A 359 -24.85 -31.77 16.36
CA SER A 359 -26.08 -32.14 17.07
C SER A 359 -27.30 -32.30 16.15
N LEU A 360 -27.46 -31.41 15.16
CA LEU A 360 -28.53 -31.54 14.17
C LEU A 360 -28.32 -32.74 13.24
N THR A 361 -27.08 -32.95 12.78
CA THR A 361 -26.74 -34.08 11.90
C THR A 361 -26.95 -35.41 12.62
N GLU A 362 -26.50 -35.56 13.87
CA GLU A 362 -26.71 -36.76 14.67
C GLU A 362 -28.19 -37.03 14.90
N LYS A 363 -28.97 -36.00 15.27
CA LYS A 363 -30.41 -36.11 15.45
C LYS A 363 -31.10 -36.59 14.18
N THR A 364 -30.74 -36.04 13.02
CA THR A 364 -31.31 -36.44 11.72
C THR A 364 -30.88 -37.83 11.30
N VAL A 365 -29.62 -38.20 11.50
CA VAL A 365 -29.14 -39.57 11.25
C VAL A 365 -29.87 -40.57 12.16
N GLU A 366 -30.13 -40.22 13.41
CA GLU A 366 -30.90 -41.05 14.35
C GLU A 366 -32.38 -41.14 13.94
N GLU A 367 -32.99 -40.06 13.45
CA GLU A 367 -34.34 -40.10 12.86
C GLU A 367 -34.38 -41.01 11.62
N LEU A 368 -33.37 -40.95 10.74
CA LEU A 368 -33.25 -41.85 9.58
C LEU A 368 -33.02 -43.31 10.00
N LYS A 369 -32.22 -43.55 11.04
CA LYS A 369 -32.07 -44.90 11.64
C LYS A 369 -33.41 -45.40 12.18
N ARG A 370 -34.18 -44.57 12.88
CA ARG A 370 -35.52 -44.94 13.36
C ARG A 370 -36.45 -45.30 12.21
N VAL A 371 -36.38 -44.59 11.09
CA VAL A 371 -37.11 -44.95 9.86
C VAL A 371 -36.62 -46.29 9.31
N GLN A 372 -35.30 -46.49 9.21
CA GLN A 372 -34.69 -47.74 8.74
C GLN A 372 -35.11 -48.95 9.59
N TYR A 373 -34.94 -48.88 10.91
CA TYR A 373 -35.23 -49.98 11.84
C TYR A 373 -36.72 -50.14 12.14
N GLY A 374 -37.42 -49.04 12.38
CA GLY A 374 -38.80 -49.02 12.83
C GLY A 374 -39.82 -49.22 11.72
N VAL A 375 -39.52 -48.76 10.50
CA VAL A 375 -40.40 -48.90 9.35
C VAL A 375 -39.90 -50.01 8.42
N PHE A 376 -38.71 -49.85 7.84
CA PHE A 376 -38.30 -50.71 6.74
C PHE A 376 -37.85 -52.11 7.16
N VAL A 377 -37.03 -52.24 8.21
CA VAL A 377 -36.62 -53.57 8.73
C VAL A 377 -37.86 -54.36 9.21
N GLN A 378 -38.84 -53.72 9.85
CA GLN A 378 -40.06 -54.37 10.29
C GLN A 378 -40.94 -54.81 9.10
N GLU A 379 -41.14 -53.96 8.10
CA GLU A 379 -41.89 -54.32 6.88
C GLU A 379 -41.20 -55.44 6.09
N LEU A 380 -39.87 -55.43 5.99
CA LEU A 380 -39.11 -56.50 5.35
C LEU A 380 -39.24 -57.84 6.10
N VAL A 381 -39.25 -57.82 7.43
CA VAL A 381 -39.52 -59.03 8.23
C VAL A 381 -40.93 -59.56 8.00
N LYS A 382 -41.95 -58.70 7.87
CA LYS A 382 -43.32 -59.10 7.51
C LYS A 382 -43.39 -59.74 6.12
N LEU A 383 -42.53 -59.31 5.20
CA LEU A 383 -42.38 -59.88 3.85
C LEU A 383 -41.50 -61.15 3.81
N SER A 384 -41.26 -61.80 4.96
CA SER A 384 -40.52 -63.07 5.09
C SER A 384 -39.01 -62.98 4.77
N VAL A 385 -38.42 -61.79 4.91
CA VAL A 385 -36.97 -61.61 4.76
C VAL A 385 -36.23 -62.14 6.01
N PRO A 386 -35.16 -62.96 5.87
CA PRO A 386 -34.40 -63.47 7.00
C PRO A 386 -33.72 -62.37 7.85
N LYS A 387 -33.91 -62.43 9.17
CA LYS A 387 -33.35 -61.46 10.14
C LYS A 387 -31.82 -61.37 10.11
N VAL A 388 -31.13 -62.48 9.84
CA VAL A 388 -29.66 -62.53 9.81
C VAL A 388 -29.09 -61.66 8.68
N LEU A 389 -29.72 -61.69 7.50
CA LEU A 389 -29.31 -60.88 6.35
C LEU A 389 -29.55 -59.38 6.57
N LEU A 390 -30.64 -59.04 7.27
CA LEU A 390 -30.94 -57.66 7.64
C LEU A 390 -29.92 -57.10 8.65
N LEU A 391 -29.51 -57.91 9.63
CA LEU A 391 -28.48 -57.51 10.61
C LEU A 391 -27.11 -57.32 9.97
N GLU A 392 -26.72 -58.20 9.05
CA GLU A 392 -25.45 -58.09 8.32
C GLU A 392 -25.39 -56.83 7.43
N ALA A 393 -26.46 -56.55 6.69
CA ALA A 393 -26.54 -55.34 5.85
C ALA A 393 -26.51 -54.04 6.68
N VAL A 394 -27.10 -54.05 7.87
CA VAL A 394 -27.07 -52.91 8.79
C VAL A 394 -25.67 -52.68 9.39
N GLU A 395 -24.96 -53.73 9.78
CA GLU A 395 -23.60 -53.59 10.33
C GLU A 395 -22.59 -53.13 9.26
N GLU A 396 -22.78 -53.53 8.00
CA GLU A 396 -22.02 -52.99 6.87
C GLU A 396 -22.26 -51.48 6.70
N HIS A 397 -23.52 -51.07 6.69
CA HIS A 397 -23.92 -49.65 6.64
C HIS A 397 -23.31 -48.82 7.79
N LYS A 398 -23.18 -49.40 8.99
CA LYS A 398 -22.53 -48.75 10.14
C LYS A 398 -21.04 -48.54 9.89
N LYS A 399 -20.33 -49.54 9.34
CA LYS A 399 -18.90 -49.43 9.01
C LYS A 399 -18.63 -48.39 7.91
N GLU A 400 -19.49 -48.32 6.89
CA GLU A 400 -19.36 -47.32 5.81
C GLU A 400 -19.45 -45.88 6.31
N ILE A 401 -20.32 -45.60 7.29
CA ILE A 401 -20.44 -44.27 7.90
C ILE A 401 -19.18 -43.91 8.68
N VAL A 402 -18.58 -44.87 9.40
CA VAL A 402 -17.32 -44.66 10.15
C VAL A 402 -16.17 -44.33 9.20
N VAL A 403 -15.99 -45.08 8.12
CA VAL A 403 -14.94 -44.82 7.12
C VAL A 403 -15.10 -43.44 6.48
N LYS A 404 -16.33 -43.04 6.15
CA LYS A 404 -16.62 -41.69 5.64
C LYS A 404 -16.26 -40.61 6.65
N HIS A 405 -16.49 -40.84 7.95
CA HIS A 405 -16.10 -39.90 8.99
C HIS A 405 -14.57 -39.73 9.07
N GLU A 406 -13.81 -40.83 9.09
CA GLU A 406 -12.34 -40.82 9.14
C GLU A 406 -11.67 -40.19 7.92
N GLN A 407 -12.28 -40.33 6.73
CA GLN A 407 -11.78 -39.66 5.52
C GLN A 407 -11.92 -38.14 5.63
N LEU A 408 -13.02 -37.68 6.22
CA LEU A 408 -13.36 -36.27 6.33
C LEU A 408 -12.57 -35.54 7.43
N GLU A 409 -12.08 -36.26 8.45
CA GLU A 409 -11.15 -35.71 9.45
C GLU A 409 -9.76 -35.42 8.85
N ARG A 410 -9.27 -36.30 7.96
CA ARG A 410 -7.98 -36.12 7.26
C ARG A 410 -7.94 -34.87 6.37
N GLU A 411 -9.08 -34.44 5.84
CA GLU A 411 -9.19 -33.21 5.05
C GLU A 411 -9.08 -31.95 5.94
N ASP A 412 -9.55 -32.00 7.19
CA ASP A 412 -9.43 -30.89 8.14
C ASP A 412 -7.97 -30.71 8.61
N THR A 413 -7.27 -31.81 8.89
CA THR A 413 -5.86 -31.77 9.31
C THR A 413 -4.95 -31.19 8.22
N ALA A 414 -5.16 -31.57 6.95
CA ALA A 414 -4.39 -31.03 5.84
C ALA A 414 -4.61 -29.51 5.65
N ALA A 415 -5.82 -29.02 5.88
CA ALA A 415 -6.12 -27.59 5.81
C ALA A 415 -5.44 -26.80 6.94
N GLU A 416 -5.31 -27.40 8.13
CA GLU A 416 -4.62 -26.81 9.28
C GLU A 416 -3.10 -26.70 9.05
N GLU A 417 -2.48 -27.74 8.46
CA GLU A 417 -1.06 -27.71 8.08
C GLU A 417 -0.77 -26.58 7.06
N LEU A 418 -1.63 -26.39 6.07
CA LEU A 418 -1.52 -25.30 5.10
C LEU A 418 -1.64 -23.91 5.75
N LEU A 419 -2.52 -23.76 6.74
CA LEU A 419 -2.62 -22.53 7.52
C LEU A 419 -1.33 -22.26 8.29
N GLN A 420 -0.74 -23.29 8.90
CA GLN A 420 0.50 -23.14 9.65
C GLN A 420 1.69 -22.75 8.76
N LEU A 421 1.80 -23.36 7.56
CA LEU A 421 2.78 -22.96 6.55
C LEU A 421 2.58 -21.50 6.13
N THR A 422 1.32 -21.09 5.91
CA THR A 422 1.00 -19.70 5.56
C THR A 422 1.41 -18.73 6.67
N ARG A 423 1.19 -19.08 7.95
CA ARG A 423 1.62 -18.27 9.10
C ARG A 423 3.15 -18.12 9.16
N GLN A 424 3.89 -19.19 8.89
CA GLN A 424 5.36 -19.14 8.82
C GLN A 424 5.85 -18.22 7.70
N ASN A 425 5.26 -18.34 6.51
CA ASN A 425 5.59 -17.46 5.37
C ASN A 425 5.32 -15.98 5.70
N LEU A 426 4.16 -15.67 6.30
CA LEU A 426 3.83 -14.31 6.71
C LEU A 426 4.80 -13.75 7.77
N SER A 427 5.30 -14.59 8.68
CA SER A 427 6.30 -14.19 9.66
C SER A 427 7.65 -13.87 9.01
N GLN A 428 8.03 -14.61 7.97
CA GLN A 428 9.22 -14.32 7.19
C GLN A 428 9.04 -13.04 6.37
N ASP A 429 7.88 -12.85 5.73
CA ASP A 429 7.54 -11.65 4.96
C ASP A 429 7.59 -10.38 5.85
N LEU A 430 7.13 -10.47 7.11
CA LEU A 430 7.26 -9.37 8.07
C LEU A 430 8.73 -8.93 8.24
N LYS A 431 9.64 -9.89 8.40
CA LYS A 431 11.08 -9.60 8.57
C LYS A 431 11.68 -8.98 7.32
N THR A 432 11.29 -9.46 6.13
CA THR A 432 11.78 -8.91 4.87
C THR A 432 11.29 -7.49 4.64
N THR A 433 10.00 -7.20 4.88
CA THR A 433 9.43 -5.85 4.71
C THR A 433 10.08 -4.85 5.67
N VAL A 434 10.30 -5.21 6.94
CA VAL A 434 11.01 -4.34 7.89
C VAL A 434 12.45 -4.09 7.44
N SER A 435 13.14 -5.13 6.93
CA SER A 435 14.50 -4.96 6.41
C SER A 435 14.55 -4.11 5.15
N GLU A 436 13.56 -4.18 4.26
CA GLU A 436 13.47 -3.39 3.04
C GLU A 436 13.23 -1.91 3.36
N GLN A 437 12.28 -1.61 4.27
CA GLN A 437 12.07 -0.24 4.74
C GLN A 437 13.32 0.34 5.38
N LYS A 438 14.03 -0.43 6.20
CA LYS A 438 15.31 0.02 6.77
C LYS A 438 16.35 0.37 5.70
N LYS A 439 16.42 -0.39 4.60
CA LYS A 439 17.31 -0.06 3.47
C LYS A 439 16.89 1.25 2.80
N LEU A 440 15.59 1.49 2.65
CA LEU A 440 15.08 2.77 2.13
C LEU A 440 15.51 3.93 3.04
N ARG A 441 15.34 3.82 4.36
CA ARG A 441 15.80 4.85 5.32
C ARG A 441 17.30 5.14 5.21
N THR A 442 18.13 4.10 5.07
CA THR A 442 19.58 4.29 4.86
C THR A 442 19.90 4.99 3.54
N TRP A 443 19.12 4.72 2.49
CA TRP A 443 19.26 5.42 1.22
C TRP A 443 18.85 6.89 1.33
N GLU A 444 17.75 7.21 2.02
CA GLU A 444 17.31 8.59 2.28
C GLU A 444 18.39 9.41 2.99
N GLN A 445 18.98 8.83 4.04
CA GLN A 445 20.11 9.42 4.76
C GLN A 445 21.32 9.63 3.85
N SER A 446 21.64 8.66 2.99
CA SER A 446 22.73 8.81 2.02
C SER A 446 22.47 9.94 1.03
N VAL A 447 21.25 10.07 0.50
CA VAL A 447 20.87 11.17 -0.39
C VAL A 447 21.04 12.51 0.34
N PHE A 448 20.54 12.63 1.57
CA PHE A 448 20.72 13.85 2.35
C PHE A 448 22.19 14.22 2.55
N MET A 449 23.03 13.26 2.95
CA MET A 449 24.46 13.50 3.14
C MET A 449 25.17 13.89 1.84
N GLN A 450 24.76 13.32 0.70
CA GLN A 450 25.27 13.73 -0.61
C GLN A 450 24.88 15.17 -0.94
N LEU A 451 23.65 15.58 -0.63
CA LEU A 451 23.18 16.95 -0.84
C LEU A 451 23.94 17.98 0.00
N LEU A 452 24.19 17.67 1.27
CA LEU A 452 25.03 18.52 2.13
C LEU A 452 26.48 18.61 1.64
N SER A 453 26.95 17.63 0.86
CA SER A 453 28.30 17.62 0.30
C SER A 453 28.44 18.34 -1.05
N LEU A 454 27.34 18.85 -1.63
CA LEU A 454 27.39 19.63 -2.85
C LEU A 454 28.10 20.97 -2.59
N PRO A 455 28.91 21.46 -3.54
CA PRO A 455 29.59 22.77 -3.45
C PRO A 455 28.60 23.92 -3.71
N LEU A 456 27.52 23.96 -2.93
CA LEU A 456 26.53 25.01 -2.92
C LEU A 456 26.67 25.72 -1.56
N SER A 457 26.95 27.02 -1.59
CA SER A 457 27.12 27.85 -0.41
C SER A 457 25.78 28.14 0.28
N LEU A 458 25.16 27.14 0.89
CA LEU A 458 23.84 27.30 1.49
C LEU A 458 23.88 28.31 2.64
N SER A 459 23.08 29.37 2.55
CA SER A 459 22.80 30.20 3.72
C SER A 459 22.03 29.37 4.75
N GLU A 460 21.97 29.81 6.01
CA GLU A 460 21.27 29.06 7.05
C GLU A 460 19.78 28.89 6.76
N GLU A 461 19.13 29.93 6.22
CA GLU A 461 17.74 29.86 5.78
C GLU A 461 17.55 28.86 4.63
N GLU A 462 18.53 28.74 3.74
CA GLU A 462 18.50 27.77 2.64
C GLU A 462 18.77 26.35 3.12
N LEU A 463 19.67 26.15 4.07
CA LEU A 463 19.90 24.85 4.71
C LEU A 463 18.64 24.34 5.42
N LEU A 464 17.94 25.23 6.14
CA LEU A 464 16.66 24.93 6.78
C LEU A 464 15.61 24.54 5.74
N ARG A 465 15.50 25.28 4.62
CA ARG A 465 14.58 24.96 3.53
C ARG A 465 14.90 23.65 2.81
N VAL A 466 16.19 23.35 2.58
CA VAL A 466 16.62 22.06 2.02
C VAL A 466 16.23 20.91 2.96
N ARG A 467 16.45 21.05 4.27
CA ARG A 467 16.02 20.05 5.27
C ARG A 467 14.50 19.88 5.28
N GLN A 468 13.75 20.96 5.23
CA GLN A 468 12.29 20.92 5.14
C GLN A 468 11.82 20.17 3.89
N GLU A 469 12.38 20.49 2.71
CA GLU A 469 12.01 19.84 1.45
C GLU A 469 12.32 18.34 1.46
N LEU A 470 13.42 17.95 2.10
CA LEU A 470 13.77 16.54 2.28
C LEU A 470 12.78 15.80 3.18
N HIS A 471 12.38 16.37 4.32
CA HIS A 471 11.32 15.79 5.15
C HIS A 471 10.00 15.69 4.39
N CYS A 472 9.65 16.70 3.61
CA CYS A 472 8.47 16.68 2.74
C CYS A 472 8.55 15.60 1.64
N CYS A 473 9.75 15.30 1.13
CA CYS A 473 9.98 14.28 0.12
C CYS A 473 10.03 12.86 0.71
N PHE A 474 10.69 12.65 1.84
CA PHE A 474 10.84 11.32 2.44
C PHE A 474 9.61 10.89 3.25
N SER A 475 8.79 11.85 3.72
CA SER A 475 7.51 11.52 4.38
C SER A 475 6.49 10.80 3.48
N GLN A 476 6.73 10.69 2.16
CA GLN A 476 5.91 9.88 1.24
C GLN A 476 6.54 8.53 0.86
N VAL A 477 7.71 8.19 1.43
CA VAL A 477 8.39 6.91 1.28
C VAL A 477 8.03 6.05 2.49
N ASP A 478 6.91 5.34 2.38
CA ASP A 478 6.50 4.37 3.39
C ASP A 478 5.77 3.20 2.72
N SER A 479 5.59 2.12 3.47
CA SER A 479 4.80 0.95 3.04
C SER A 479 3.32 1.14 3.35
N SER A 480 2.67 2.12 2.72
CA SER A 480 1.21 2.27 2.84
C SER A 480 0.49 0.96 2.51
N LEU A 481 -0.56 0.62 3.26
CA LEU A 481 -1.14 -0.73 3.25
C LEU A 481 -2.15 -0.93 2.12
N ALA A 482 -3.06 0.03 1.93
CA ALA A 482 -4.19 -0.12 1.02
C ALA A 482 -3.81 0.20 -0.42
N TRP A 483 -3.13 1.32 -0.65
CA TRP A 483 -2.90 1.86 -1.98
C TRP A 483 -2.11 0.91 -2.92
N PRO A 484 -0.94 0.37 -2.54
CA PRO A 484 -0.16 -0.51 -3.41
C PRO A 484 -0.94 -1.79 -3.77
N LYS A 485 -1.65 -2.36 -2.80
CA LYS A 485 -2.44 -3.58 -3.00
C LYS A 485 -3.65 -3.36 -3.90
N ILE A 486 -4.34 -2.23 -3.78
CA ILE A 486 -5.44 -1.87 -4.69
C ILE A 486 -4.89 -1.61 -6.09
N ARG A 487 -3.77 -0.88 -6.21
CA ARG A 487 -3.12 -0.62 -7.49
C ARG A 487 -2.67 -1.92 -8.18
N ALA A 488 -2.09 -2.85 -7.43
CA ALA A 488 -1.73 -4.18 -7.93
C ALA A 488 -2.95 -4.93 -8.49
N ARG A 489 -4.08 -4.89 -7.77
CA ARG A 489 -5.36 -5.44 -8.26
C ARG A 489 -5.87 -4.77 -9.52
N THR A 490 -5.81 -3.44 -9.62
CA THR A 490 -6.22 -2.75 -10.85
C THR A 490 -5.32 -3.12 -12.02
N LEU A 491 -4.01 -3.20 -11.81
CA LEU A 491 -3.06 -3.61 -12.84
C LEU A 491 -3.34 -5.04 -13.31
N LEU A 492 -3.57 -5.97 -12.37
CA LEU A 492 -3.97 -7.33 -12.68
C LEU A 492 -5.24 -7.35 -13.53
N GLN A 493 -6.29 -6.64 -13.10
CA GLN A 493 -7.54 -6.58 -13.85
C GLN A 493 -7.37 -5.95 -15.23
N THR A 494 -6.56 -4.90 -15.36
CA THR A 494 -6.29 -4.26 -16.66
C THR A 494 -5.60 -5.24 -17.61
N PHE A 495 -4.60 -5.98 -17.12
CA PHE A 495 -3.96 -7.03 -17.90
C PHE A 495 -4.93 -8.15 -18.29
N GLU A 496 -5.82 -8.54 -17.38
CA GLU A 496 -6.86 -9.52 -17.70
C GLU A 496 -7.85 -9.00 -18.75
N VAL A 497 -8.22 -7.71 -18.73
CA VAL A 497 -9.02 -7.09 -19.81
C VAL A 497 -8.30 -7.24 -21.14
N GLU A 498 -7.04 -6.80 -21.21
CA GLU A 498 -6.26 -6.84 -22.44
C GLU A 498 -6.13 -8.26 -22.99
N ARG A 499 -5.83 -9.24 -22.13
CA ARG A 499 -5.81 -10.66 -22.52
C ARG A 499 -7.16 -11.09 -23.08
N ARG A 500 -8.26 -10.86 -22.36
CA ARG A 500 -9.60 -11.28 -22.80
C ARG A 500 -9.99 -10.62 -24.11
N ASP A 501 -9.74 -9.33 -24.29
CA ASP A 501 -10.02 -8.63 -25.53
C ASP A 501 -9.27 -9.28 -26.71
N THR A 502 -7.99 -9.66 -26.51
CA THR A 502 -7.25 -10.38 -27.56
C THR A 502 -7.79 -11.79 -27.84
N GLU A 503 -8.25 -12.53 -26.82
CA GLU A 503 -8.83 -13.87 -27.00
C GLU A 503 -10.21 -13.80 -27.66
N LEU A 504 -11.05 -12.84 -27.28
CA LEU A 504 -12.35 -12.57 -27.91
C LEU A 504 -12.17 -12.19 -29.38
N LEU A 505 -11.19 -11.36 -29.71
CA LEU A 505 -10.85 -11.03 -31.10
C LEU A 505 -10.44 -12.26 -31.91
N LYS A 506 -9.69 -13.21 -31.33
CA LYS A 506 -9.34 -14.47 -32.00
C LYS A 506 -10.59 -15.32 -32.27
N VAL A 507 -11.52 -15.40 -31.33
CA VAL A 507 -12.80 -16.11 -31.52
C VAL A 507 -13.60 -15.46 -32.65
N ASP A 508 -13.68 -14.13 -32.71
CA ASP A 508 -14.40 -13.40 -33.77
C ASP A 508 -13.74 -13.55 -35.15
N GLN A 509 -12.41 -13.57 -35.21
CA GLN A 509 -11.66 -13.85 -36.44
C GLN A 509 -11.88 -15.29 -36.92
N ASN A 510 -11.83 -16.27 -36.02
CA ASN A 510 -12.08 -17.68 -36.34
C ASN A 510 -13.53 -17.90 -36.81
N LEU A 511 -14.50 -17.24 -36.20
CA LEU A 511 -15.90 -17.23 -36.64
C LEU A 511 -16.01 -16.67 -38.07
N SER A 512 -15.33 -15.56 -38.35
CA SER A 512 -15.32 -14.93 -39.67
C SER A 512 -14.67 -15.82 -40.74
N MET A 513 -13.56 -16.48 -40.43
CA MET A 513 -12.88 -17.42 -41.33
C MET A 513 -13.73 -18.68 -41.61
N THR A 514 -14.35 -19.24 -40.57
CA THR A 514 -15.20 -20.43 -40.68
C THR A 514 -16.46 -20.14 -41.52
N ASN A 515 -17.05 -18.96 -41.36
CA ASN A 515 -18.17 -18.50 -42.20
C ASN A 515 -17.73 -18.37 -43.67
N LYS A 516 -16.59 -17.73 -43.97
CA LYS A 516 -16.05 -17.61 -45.34
C LYS A 516 -15.78 -18.96 -46.00
N GLN A 517 -15.26 -19.93 -45.26
CA GLN A 517 -14.93 -21.27 -45.76
C GLN A 517 -16.17 -22.14 -46.03
N GLN A 518 -17.29 -21.88 -45.36
CA GLN A 518 -18.59 -22.51 -45.68
C GLN A 518 -19.27 -21.90 -46.91
N HIS A 519 -19.00 -20.63 -47.24
CA HIS A 519 -19.55 -19.98 -48.44
C HIS A 519 -18.91 -20.50 -49.76
N SER A 520 -17.72 -21.10 -49.72
CA SER A 520 -17.02 -21.62 -50.91
C SER A 520 -17.36 -23.08 -51.28
N LYS A 521 -17.99 -23.87 -50.38
CA LYS A 521 -18.42 -25.25 -50.67
C LYS A 521 -19.91 -25.30 -51.06
N MET A 522 -20.17 -25.31 -52.36
CA MET A 522 -21.51 -25.27 -52.97
C MET A 522 -22.28 -26.61 -52.84
N LYS A 523 -23.62 -26.53 -52.73
CA LYS A 523 -24.68 -27.57 -52.90
C LYS A 523 -25.22 -28.26 -51.61
N LYS A 524 -26.21 -27.63 -50.96
CA LYS A 524 -27.48 -28.22 -50.39
C LYS A 524 -28.14 -27.24 -49.41
N THR A 525 -29.31 -26.72 -49.76
CA THR A 525 -29.98 -25.57 -49.11
C THR A 525 -30.61 -25.88 -47.74
N GLY A 526 -30.95 -27.15 -47.45
CA GLY A 526 -31.63 -27.55 -46.21
C GLY A 526 -30.74 -27.76 -44.97
N SER A 527 -29.44 -28.06 -45.11
CA SER A 527 -28.52 -28.26 -43.97
C SER A 527 -27.75 -26.99 -43.55
N ARG A 528 -27.93 -25.90 -44.30
CA ARG A 528 -27.14 -24.66 -44.21
C ARG A 528 -27.43 -23.86 -42.93
N ASN A 529 -28.68 -23.82 -42.46
CA ASN A 529 -29.06 -23.07 -41.25
C ASN A 529 -28.62 -23.78 -39.96
N ARG A 530 -28.66 -25.12 -39.93
CA ARG A 530 -28.26 -25.91 -38.75
C ARG A 530 -26.76 -25.78 -38.47
N ASN A 531 -25.93 -25.94 -39.49
CA ASN A 531 -24.47 -25.80 -39.36
C ASN A 531 -24.01 -24.37 -38.98
N LYS A 532 -24.75 -23.32 -39.40
CA LYS A 532 -24.44 -21.94 -39.04
C LYS A 532 -24.75 -21.63 -37.57
N ILE A 533 -25.86 -22.17 -37.04
CA ILE A 533 -26.22 -22.05 -35.62
C ILE A 533 -25.20 -22.75 -34.75
N ASP A 534 -24.79 -23.96 -35.12
CA ASP A 534 -23.86 -24.74 -34.32
C ASP A 534 -22.49 -24.04 -34.23
N ILE A 535 -22.06 -23.35 -35.29
CA ILE A 535 -20.87 -22.48 -35.27
C ILE A 535 -21.06 -21.27 -34.34
N LEU A 536 -22.21 -20.60 -34.38
CA LEU A 536 -22.50 -19.46 -33.50
C LEU A 536 -22.61 -19.88 -32.02
N LYS A 537 -23.25 -21.02 -31.74
CA LYS A 537 -23.30 -21.61 -30.39
C LYS A 537 -21.90 -21.94 -29.88
N LYS A 538 -21.07 -22.56 -30.72
CA LYS A 538 -19.68 -22.85 -30.37
C LYS A 538 -18.90 -21.57 -30.08
N SER A 539 -19.07 -20.53 -30.90
CA SER A 539 -18.47 -19.21 -30.62
C SER A 539 -18.93 -18.61 -29.29
N LEU A 540 -20.23 -18.69 -28.95
CA LEU A 540 -20.71 -18.23 -27.63
C LEU A 540 -20.14 -19.07 -26.48
N GLN A 541 -20.04 -20.38 -26.64
CA GLN A 541 -19.41 -21.26 -25.65
C GLN A 541 -17.93 -20.92 -25.45
N ASP A 542 -17.19 -20.71 -26.54
CA ASP A 542 -15.78 -20.30 -26.50
C ASP A 542 -15.63 -18.95 -25.79
N LYS A 543 -16.52 -17.97 -26.05
CA LYS A 543 -16.54 -16.69 -25.33
C LYS A 543 -16.88 -16.84 -23.84
N ILE A 544 -17.84 -17.69 -23.49
CA ILE A 544 -18.20 -17.98 -22.09
C ILE A 544 -17.01 -18.58 -21.35
N LEU A 545 -16.28 -19.52 -21.97
CA LEU A 545 -15.08 -20.12 -21.39
C LEU A 545 -14.01 -19.07 -21.07
N ILE A 546 -13.78 -18.11 -21.97
CA ILE A 546 -12.84 -16.99 -21.74
C ILE A 546 -13.22 -16.16 -20.50
N TYR A 547 -14.52 -15.96 -20.25
CA TYR A 547 -14.98 -15.25 -19.05
C TYR A 547 -14.94 -16.09 -17.77
N GLU A 548 -14.94 -17.42 -17.88
CA GLU A 548 -14.88 -18.35 -16.75
C GLU A 548 -13.45 -18.69 -16.34
N GLU A 549 -12.48 -18.57 -17.25
CA GLU A 549 -11.06 -18.68 -16.94
C GLU A 549 -10.55 -17.44 -16.16
N SER A 550 -10.13 -17.64 -14.91
CA SER A 550 -9.49 -16.61 -14.08
C SER A 550 -7.98 -16.87 -13.92
N MET A 551 -7.17 -15.80 -13.96
CA MET A 551 -5.74 -15.88 -13.64
C MET A 551 -5.52 -16.05 -12.12
N LYS A 552 -4.41 -16.70 -11.74
CA LYS A 552 -4.02 -16.80 -10.32
C LYS A 552 -3.31 -15.52 -9.87
N ASP A 553 -3.79 -14.96 -8.76
CA ASP A 553 -3.47 -13.64 -8.17
C ASP A 553 -2.01 -13.51 -7.64
N GLU A 554 -1.36 -14.63 -7.31
CA GLU A 554 -0.14 -14.62 -6.46
C GLU A 554 1.14 -14.13 -7.14
N ASN A 555 1.32 -14.31 -8.46
CA ASN A 555 2.59 -14.00 -9.13
C ASN A 555 2.71 -12.55 -9.64
N LEU A 556 1.60 -11.84 -9.83
CA LEU A 556 1.60 -10.46 -10.35
C LEU A 556 1.66 -9.40 -9.23
N ASN A 557 1.20 -9.73 -8.02
CA ASN A 557 1.23 -8.81 -6.88
C ASN A 557 2.65 -8.49 -6.41
N LYS A 558 3.55 -9.49 -6.32
CA LYS A 558 4.96 -9.25 -5.92
C LYS A 558 5.75 -8.42 -6.94
N ALA A 559 5.46 -8.58 -8.24
CA ALA A 559 6.15 -7.82 -9.29
C ALA A 559 5.67 -6.36 -9.41
N SER A 560 4.37 -6.12 -9.15
CA SER A 560 3.78 -4.77 -9.21
C SER A 560 4.09 -3.91 -8.00
N GLU A 561 4.22 -4.50 -6.80
CA GLU A 561 4.64 -3.78 -5.58
C GLU A 561 6.08 -3.25 -5.69
N ASN A 562 7.02 -4.06 -6.20
CA ASN A 562 8.42 -3.65 -6.39
C ASN A 562 8.60 -2.55 -7.46
N PHE A 563 7.77 -2.57 -8.50
CA PHE A 563 7.77 -1.53 -9.53
C PHE A 563 7.31 -0.17 -8.98
N PHE A 564 6.36 -0.17 -8.03
CA PHE A 564 5.86 1.06 -7.41
C PHE A 564 6.97 1.80 -6.65
N TYR A 565 7.75 1.10 -5.80
CA TYR A 565 8.84 1.72 -5.03
C TYR A 565 9.91 2.35 -5.92
N THR A 566 10.34 1.64 -6.97
CA THR A 566 11.38 2.13 -7.89
C THR A 566 10.97 3.42 -8.59
N ARG A 567 9.68 3.58 -8.90
CA ARG A 567 9.16 4.78 -9.56
C ARG A 567 9.01 5.97 -8.61
N VAL A 568 8.51 5.74 -7.40
CA VAL A 568 8.39 6.79 -6.38
C VAL A 568 9.76 7.37 -6.02
N MET A 569 10.79 6.53 -5.94
CA MET A 569 12.15 6.98 -5.67
C MET A 569 12.68 7.91 -6.76
N ARG A 570 12.47 7.56 -8.03
CA ARG A 570 12.91 8.40 -9.15
C ARG A 570 12.20 9.75 -9.18
N ASP A 571 10.88 9.74 -9.02
CA ASP A 571 10.09 10.98 -8.99
C ASP A 571 10.54 11.90 -7.83
N LEU A 572 11.01 11.32 -6.72
CA LEU A 572 11.56 12.05 -5.58
C LEU A 572 12.96 12.62 -5.84
N GLU A 573 13.86 11.83 -6.41
CA GLU A 573 15.18 12.28 -6.86
C GLU A 573 15.03 13.44 -7.84
N ASP A 574 14.09 13.35 -8.79
CA ASP A 574 13.81 14.39 -9.77
C ASP A 574 13.30 15.68 -9.10
N LYS A 575 12.37 15.57 -8.13
CA LYS A 575 11.84 16.74 -7.40
C LYS A 575 12.90 17.45 -6.55
N LEU A 576 13.73 16.67 -5.84
CA LEU A 576 14.85 17.22 -5.09
C LEU A 576 15.87 17.87 -6.04
N GLY A 577 16.17 17.21 -7.16
CA GLY A 577 17.03 17.73 -8.21
C GLY A 577 16.53 19.05 -8.79
N GLU A 578 15.23 19.15 -9.09
CA GLU A 578 14.58 20.37 -9.56
C GLU A 578 14.72 21.51 -8.53
N TYR A 579 14.47 21.23 -7.25
CA TYR A 579 14.63 22.23 -6.19
C TYR A 579 16.06 22.74 -6.10
N ILE A 580 17.05 21.85 -6.08
CA ILE A 580 18.47 22.22 -5.99
C ILE A 580 18.92 22.99 -7.23
N ALA A 581 18.49 22.57 -8.41
CA ALA A 581 18.79 23.28 -9.66
C ALA A 581 18.18 24.69 -9.65
N SER A 582 16.94 24.83 -9.17
CA SER A 582 16.28 26.14 -9.04
C SER A 582 17.02 27.05 -8.06
N LEU A 583 17.53 26.50 -6.95
CA LEU A 583 18.31 27.22 -5.96
C LEU A 583 19.65 27.70 -6.54
N ALA A 584 20.36 26.82 -7.23
CA ALA A 584 21.61 27.13 -7.93
C ALA A 584 21.41 28.22 -8.98
N PHE A 585 20.32 28.14 -9.77
CA PHE A 585 19.98 29.14 -10.76
C PHE A 585 19.66 30.50 -10.12
N ARG A 586 18.85 30.52 -9.07
CA ARG A 586 18.51 31.74 -8.31
C ARG A 586 19.77 32.44 -7.79
N LYS A 587 20.74 31.67 -7.30
CA LYS A 587 22.04 32.19 -6.87
C LYS A 587 22.85 32.76 -8.01
N SER A 588 22.97 32.03 -9.12
CA SER A 588 23.66 32.52 -10.32
C SER A 588 23.07 33.85 -10.83
N VAL A 589 21.74 33.98 -10.82
CA VAL A 589 21.07 35.24 -11.18
C VAL A 589 21.37 36.36 -10.19
N LYS A 590 21.32 36.09 -8.88
CA LYS A 590 21.69 37.08 -7.86
C LYS A 590 23.14 37.54 -8.04
N LYS A 591 24.05 36.60 -8.27
CA LYS A 591 25.47 36.86 -8.55
C LYS A 591 25.67 37.75 -9.77
N SER A 592 24.99 37.45 -10.89
CA SER A 592 25.04 38.30 -12.09
C SER A 592 24.59 39.73 -11.80
N LYS A 593 23.45 39.89 -11.11
CA LYS A 593 22.91 41.21 -10.74
C LYS A 593 23.82 41.98 -9.80
N MET A 594 24.39 41.30 -8.81
CA MET A 594 25.34 41.91 -7.88
C MET A 594 26.58 42.40 -8.65
N LEU A 595 27.13 41.57 -9.54
CA LEU A 595 28.27 41.95 -10.37
C LEU A 595 27.95 43.10 -11.33
N GLU A 596 26.76 43.15 -11.91
CA GLU A 596 26.25 44.29 -12.69
C GLU A 596 26.17 45.56 -11.84
N LEU A 597 25.64 45.47 -10.61
CA LEU A 597 25.56 46.59 -9.67
C LEU A 597 26.96 47.09 -9.27
N TYR A 598 27.88 46.19 -8.91
CA TYR A 598 29.28 46.57 -8.63
C TYR A 598 29.93 47.26 -9.82
N THR A 599 29.77 46.69 -11.02
CA THR A 599 30.30 47.29 -12.25
C THR A 599 29.72 48.68 -12.49
N ALA A 600 28.42 48.87 -12.26
CA ALA A 600 27.76 50.17 -12.37
C ALA A 600 28.27 51.16 -11.31
N VAL A 601 28.43 50.74 -10.06
CA VAL A 601 28.99 51.57 -8.97
C VAL A 601 30.41 52.00 -9.31
N ILE A 602 31.27 51.07 -9.73
CA ILE A 602 32.64 51.38 -10.16
C ILE A 602 32.64 52.33 -11.35
N SER A 603 31.74 52.13 -12.32
CA SER A 603 31.61 53.02 -13.48
C SER A 603 31.16 54.43 -13.07
N VAL A 604 30.21 54.54 -12.14
CA VAL A 604 29.77 55.83 -11.58
C VAL A 604 30.90 56.48 -10.78
N GLN A 605 31.61 55.74 -9.94
CA GLN A 605 32.78 56.23 -9.20
C GLN A 605 33.86 56.75 -10.17
N ALA A 606 34.16 56.02 -11.24
CA ALA A 606 35.11 56.42 -12.26
C ALA A 606 34.67 57.70 -12.99
N LEU A 607 33.40 57.79 -13.42
CA LEU A 607 32.84 58.99 -14.06
C LEU A 607 32.82 60.19 -13.12
N LEU A 608 32.52 59.99 -11.85
CA LEU A 608 32.48 61.04 -10.83
C LEU A 608 33.90 61.55 -10.54
N PHE A 609 34.88 60.66 -10.50
CA PHE A 609 36.30 61.01 -10.41
C PHE A 609 36.80 61.77 -11.65
N GLU A 610 36.36 61.38 -12.85
CA GLU A 610 36.65 62.09 -14.11
C GLU A 610 36.02 63.50 -14.12
N GLN A 611 34.79 63.66 -13.65
CA GLN A 611 34.13 64.97 -13.53
C GLN A 611 34.80 65.89 -12.50
N LEU A 612 35.18 65.36 -11.33
CA LEU A 612 35.84 66.14 -10.27
C LEU A 612 37.25 66.57 -10.69
N SER A 613 37.96 65.74 -11.43
CA SER A 613 39.29 66.06 -11.98
C SER A 613 39.24 67.04 -13.16
N THR A 614 38.25 66.93 -14.05
CA THR A 614 38.07 67.86 -15.19
C THR A 614 37.54 69.24 -14.77
N SER A 615 36.69 69.31 -13.74
CA SER A 615 36.15 70.56 -13.21
C SER A 615 37.11 71.34 -12.29
N LYS A 616 38.33 70.85 -12.05
CA LYS A 616 39.34 71.42 -11.13
C LYS A 616 38.85 71.62 -9.69
N THR A 617 37.78 70.95 -9.27
CA THR A 617 37.28 71.00 -7.89
C THR A 617 38.10 70.13 -6.93
N LEU A 618 38.80 69.12 -7.45
CA LEU A 618 39.75 68.28 -6.72
C LEU A 618 41.11 68.27 -7.44
N SER A 619 42.18 68.55 -6.72
CA SER A 619 43.55 68.42 -7.23
C SER A 619 43.96 66.95 -7.31
N LYS A 620 44.86 66.63 -8.25
CA LYS A 620 45.43 65.27 -8.42
C LYS A 620 46.01 64.69 -7.12
N LEU A 621 46.41 65.55 -6.18
CA LEU A 621 47.03 65.20 -4.90
C LEU A 621 45.98 64.83 -3.84
N GLU A 622 44.84 65.51 -3.81
CA GLU A 622 43.72 65.20 -2.91
C GLU A 622 43.04 63.87 -3.28
N CYS A 623 42.96 63.54 -4.57
CA CYS A 623 42.51 62.23 -5.02
C CYS A 623 43.41 61.07 -4.57
N ILE A 624 44.74 61.28 -4.56
CA ILE A 624 45.71 60.29 -4.07
C ILE A 624 45.53 60.10 -2.56
N GLN A 625 45.34 61.19 -1.80
CA GLN A 625 45.11 61.11 -0.36
C GLN A 625 43.81 60.39 0.02
N ILE A 626 42.73 60.56 -0.76
CA ILE A 626 41.47 59.82 -0.53
C ILE A 626 41.64 58.32 -0.81
N LEU A 627 42.34 57.96 -1.90
CA LEU A 627 42.65 56.57 -2.21
C LEU A 627 43.56 55.92 -1.16
N GLU A 628 44.60 56.65 -0.72
CA GLU A 628 45.50 56.20 0.35
C GLU A 628 44.78 56.08 1.71
N ALA A 629 43.78 56.90 1.98
CA ALA A 629 42.99 56.82 3.22
C ALA A 629 42.05 55.59 3.28
N HIS A 630 41.57 55.10 2.14
CA HIS A 630 40.71 53.92 2.05
C HIS A 630 41.48 52.61 1.81
N ASN A 631 42.76 52.67 1.43
CA ASN A 631 43.61 51.49 1.22
C ASN A 631 43.70 50.56 2.45
N PRO A 632 43.78 51.05 3.70
CA PRO A 632 43.81 50.19 4.89
C PRO A 632 42.50 49.40 5.10
N GLU A 633 41.35 50.00 4.78
CA GLU A 633 40.05 49.33 4.86
C GLU A 633 39.96 48.21 3.80
N ILE A 634 40.52 48.44 2.61
CA ILE A 634 40.61 47.44 1.53
C ILE A 634 41.55 46.29 1.95
N GLU A 635 42.73 46.58 2.49
CA GLU A 635 43.67 45.54 2.97
C GLU A 635 43.15 44.75 4.19
N GLU A 636 42.30 45.36 5.02
CA GLU A 636 41.64 44.65 6.13
C GLU A 636 40.52 43.73 5.61
N LEU A 637 39.79 44.16 4.58
CA LEU A 637 38.79 43.34 3.89
C LEU A 637 39.44 42.14 3.19
N ASP A 638 40.55 42.34 2.48
CA ASP A 638 41.30 41.25 1.84
C ASP A 638 41.85 40.25 2.87
N ARG A 639 42.35 40.72 4.03
CA ARG A 639 42.79 39.82 5.11
C ARG A 639 41.63 39.03 5.74
N LYS A 640 40.46 39.64 5.91
CA LYS A 640 39.27 38.93 6.41
C LYS A 640 38.80 37.89 5.39
N LEU A 641 38.89 38.20 4.10
CA LEU A 641 38.62 37.27 3.01
C LEU A 641 39.55 36.05 3.06
N GLU A 642 40.87 36.26 3.12
CA GLU A 642 41.86 35.18 3.20
C GLU A 642 41.68 34.30 4.45
N TYR A 643 41.31 34.91 5.59
CA TYR A 643 41.06 34.18 6.84
C TYR A 643 39.79 33.31 6.77
N GLU A 644 38.68 33.85 6.27
CA GLU A 644 37.44 33.10 6.01
C GLU A 644 37.68 31.98 4.98
N MET A 645 38.51 32.24 3.97
CA MET A 645 38.90 31.27 2.96
C MET A 645 39.61 30.06 3.58
N LEU A 646 40.66 30.31 4.36
CA LEU A 646 41.44 29.27 5.06
C LEU A 646 40.59 28.47 6.06
N HIS A 647 39.71 29.15 6.81
CA HIS A 647 38.89 28.50 7.84
C HIS A 647 37.91 27.51 7.22
N LYS A 648 37.17 27.92 6.18
CA LYS A 648 36.19 27.04 5.54
C LYS A 648 36.85 26.00 4.61
N GLU A 649 38.01 26.27 3.99
CA GLU A 649 38.84 25.23 3.33
C GLU A 649 39.23 24.11 4.31
N SER A 650 39.64 24.47 5.53
CA SER A 650 40.01 23.49 6.56
C SER A 650 38.82 22.60 6.98
N ALA A 651 37.62 23.18 7.09
CA ALA A 651 36.39 22.44 7.40
C ALA A 651 36.03 21.46 6.26
N GLN A 652 36.20 21.88 5.01
CA GLN A 652 35.92 21.04 3.85
C GLN A 652 36.97 19.93 3.67
N GLN A 653 38.24 20.20 3.97
CA GLN A 653 39.33 19.20 3.98
C GLN A 653 39.06 18.10 5.02
N GLN A 654 38.60 18.47 6.22
CA GLN A 654 38.20 17.52 7.27
C GLN A 654 36.99 16.67 6.85
N HIS A 655 36.00 17.26 6.18
CA HIS A 655 34.85 16.53 5.64
C HIS A 655 35.23 15.60 4.47
N LEU A 656 36.14 16.00 3.58
CA LEU A 656 36.68 15.15 2.51
C LEU A 656 37.45 13.94 3.05
N MET A 657 38.24 14.13 4.12
CA MET A 657 38.93 13.05 4.82
C MET A 657 37.93 12.09 5.49
N SER A 658 36.82 12.60 6.03
CA SER A 658 35.73 11.76 6.54
C SER A 658 35.09 10.92 5.41
N ARG A 659 34.91 11.49 4.22
CA ARG A 659 34.33 10.83 3.03
C ARG A 659 35.22 9.73 2.45
N GLN A 660 36.55 9.86 2.55
CA GLN A 660 37.49 8.80 2.16
C GLN A 660 37.47 7.60 3.12
N LYS A 661 37.19 7.83 4.40
CA LYS A 661 37.05 6.76 5.39
C LYS A 661 35.90 5.79 5.06
N TRP A 662 34.82 6.29 4.47
CA TRP A 662 33.64 5.49 4.08
C TRP A 662 33.74 4.82 2.70
N THR A 663 34.59 5.33 1.79
CA THR A 663 34.82 4.69 0.48
C THR A 663 35.85 3.56 0.54
N SER A 664 36.66 3.48 1.60
CA SER A 664 37.67 2.42 1.78
C SER A 664 37.10 1.07 2.23
N ASP A 665 35.98 1.05 2.95
CA ASP A 665 35.39 -0.20 3.48
C ASP A 665 34.63 -1.04 2.43
N GLY A 666 34.59 -0.63 1.17
CA GLY A 666 33.87 -1.33 0.09
C GLY A 666 34.73 -1.98 -1.00
N LEU A 667 36.05 -1.77 -1.03
CA LEU A 667 36.90 -2.20 -2.15
C LEU A 667 38.24 -2.75 -1.66
N GLY A 668 38.21 -3.97 -1.12
CA GLY A 668 39.41 -4.77 -0.91
C GLY A 668 40.03 -5.18 -2.25
N LEU A 669 41.07 -4.47 -2.68
CA LEU A 669 41.95 -4.91 -3.76
C LEU A 669 43.19 -5.58 -3.15
N SER A 670 43.16 -6.91 -3.12
CA SER A 670 44.35 -7.74 -2.96
C SER A 670 45.33 -7.43 -4.11
N SER A 671 46.58 -7.15 -3.73
CA SER A 671 47.72 -7.06 -4.64
C SER A 671 48.15 -8.49 -4.99
N GLU A 672 47.94 -8.90 -6.23
CA GLU A 672 48.68 -10.02 -6.81
C GLU A 672 49.17 -9.64 -8.20
N ALA A 673 50.49 -9.73 -8.34
CA ALA A 673 51.26 -9.37 -9.50
C ALA A 673 51.31 -10.51 -10.52
N MET A 674 51.51 -10.12 -11.79
CA MET A 674 52.05 -10.90 -12.92
C MET A 674 51.13 -11.91 -13.65
N GLU A 675 50.67 -11.53 -14.86
CA GLU A 675 51.27 -11.91 -16.16
C GLU A 675 50.41 -11.27 -17.28
N MET A 676 51.03 -10.43 -18.11
CA MET A 676 50.33 -9.56 -19.07
C MET A 676 50.23 -10.22 -20.45
N ASN A 677 49.00 -10.57 -20.82
CA ASN A 677 48.59 -10.90 -22.18
C ASN A 677 48.26 -9.58 -22.94
N ALA A 678 48.63 -9.45 -24.22
CA ALA A 678 48.59 -8.17 -24.97
C ALA A 678 47.19 -7.50 -25.01
N ASP A 679 46.11 -8.29 -25.01
CA ASP A 679 44.73 -7.76 -24.93
C ASP A 679 44.38 -7.12 -23.58
N ARG A 680 45.03 -7.55 -22.48
CA ARG A 680 44.88 -6.91 -21.17
C ARG A 680 45.58 -5.56 -21.10
N GLN A 681 46.57 -5.32 -21.97
CA GLN A 681 47.32 -4.06 -21.96
C GLN A 681 46.46 -2.90 -22.45
N VAL A 682 45.61 -3.12 -23.45
CA VAL A 682 44.61 -2.16 -23.92
C VAL A 682 43.56 -1.90 -22.84
N THR A 683 43.10 -2.94 -22.11
CA THR A 683 42.12 -2.76 -21.02
C THR A 683 42.73 -2.06 -19.80
N VAL A 684 43.99 -2.33 -19.47
CA VAL A 684 44.72 -1.64 -18.40
C VAL A 684 45.01 -0.20 -18.79
N LEU A 685 45.38 0.09 -20.04
CA LEU A 685 45.57 1.44 -20.55
C LEU A 685 44.26 2.22 -20.62
N LEU A 686 43.15 1.60 -21.02
CA LEU A 686 41.81 2.19 -20.97
C LEU A 686 41.38 2.45 -19.52
N ARG A 687 41.64 1.53 -18.59
CA ARG A 687 41.31 1.72 -17.17
C ARG A 687 42.20 2.80 -16.54
N GLN A 688 43.47 2.89 -16.91
CA GLN A 688 44.37 3.99 -16.53
C GLN A 688 43.95 5.32 -17.15
N ALA A 689 43.55 5.34 -18.43
CA ALA A 689 43.05 6.52 -19.12
C ALA A 689 41.71 6.98 -18.52
N MET A 690 40.81 6.06 -18.20
CA MET A 690 39.57 6.35 -17.49
C MET A 690 39.83 6.86 -16.07
N ASN A 691 40.81 6.31 -15.36
CA ASN A 691 41.20 6.80 -14.05
C ASN A 691 41.86 8.18 -14.14
N LYS A 692 42.68 8.45 -15.18
CA LYS A 692 43.26 9.77 -15.45
C LYS A 692 42.21 10.78 -15.89
N CYS A 693 41.26 10.40 -16.73
CA CYS A 693 40.10 11.22 -17.09
C CYS A 693 39.24 11.51 -15.87
N ARG A 694 38.98 10.52 -15.01
CA ARG A 694 38.30 10.73 -13.73
C ARG A 694 39.09 11.67 -12.82
N HIS A 695 40.41 11.54 -12.80
CA HIS A 695 41.27 12.43 -12.02
C HIS A 695 41.27 13.85 -12.58
N LEU A 696 41.33 14.03 -13.90
CA LEU A 696 41.23 15.33 -14.58
C LEU A 696 39.84 15.94 -14.42
N ILE A 697 38.77 15.16 -14.53
CA ILE A 697 37.40 15.62 -14.24
C ILE A 697 37.30 16.03 -12.77
N ASN A 698 37.86 15.26 -11.85
CA ASN A 698 37.88 15.62 -10.44
C ASN A 698 38.72 16.88 -10.20
N LEU A 699 39.83 17.08 -10.91
CA LEU A 699 40.71 18.25 -10.81
C LEU A 699 40.05 19.50 -11.41
N HIS A 700 39.33 19.35 -12.52
CA HIS A 700 38.59 20.44 -13.16
C HIS A 700 37.34 20.79 -12.35
N GLN A 701 36.67 19.79 -11.76
CA GLN A 701 35.62 20.02 -10.77
C GLN A 701 36.17 20.61 -9.49
N GLN A 702 37.41 20.30 -9.08
CA GLN A 702 38.08 20.92 -7.94
C GLN A 702 38.36 22.38 -8.25
N SER A 703 39.04 22.68 -9.36
CA SER A 703 39.30 24.05 -9.84
C SER A 703 38.02 24.87 -10.01
N LEU A 704 36.95 24.28 -10.57
CA LEU A 704 35.66 24.94 -10.70
C LEU A 704 34.99 25.17 -9.34
N ARG A 705 35.13 24.21 -8.40
CA ARG A 705 34.68 24.40 -7.02
C ARG A 705 35.46 25.53 -6.36
N ASP A 706 36.79 25.51 -6.42
CA ASP A 706 37.66 26.51 -5.81
C ASP A 706 37.36 27.91 -6.37
N GLU A 707 37.11 28.04 -7.67
CA GLU A 707 36.75 29.32 -8.31
C GLU A 707 35.32 29.78 -7.97
N GLN A 708 34.36 28.85 -7.91
CA GLN A 708 33.02 29.13 -7.38
C GLN A 708 33.06 29.55 -5.91
N TRP A 709 34.00 28.99 -5.15
CA TRP A 709 34.17 29.15 -3.72
C TRP A 709 34.81 30.50 -3.37
N ASN A 710 35.84 30.91 -4.12
CA ASN A 710 36.42 32.26 -4.03
C ASN A 710 35.37 33.36 -4.28
N CYS A 711 34.46 33.13 -5.22
CA CYS A 711 33.34 34.05 -5.45
C CYS A 711 32.32 34.06 -4.30
N VAL A 712 32.07 32.90 -3.67
CA VAL A 712 31.11 32.78 -2.56
C VAL A 712 31.59 33.49 -1.31
N VAL A 713 32.89 33.39 -0.98
CA VAL A 713 33.46 34.04 0.22
C VAL A 713 33.46 35.57 0.04
N LEU A 714 33.68 36.05 -1.18
CA LEU A 714 33.55 37.46 -1.52
C LEU A 714 32.11 37.98 -1.27
N GLU A 715 31.09 37.20 -1.62
CA GLU A 715 29.68 37.57 -1.44
C GLU A 715 29.24 37.58 0.04
N ASP A 716 29.66 36.59 0.84
CA ASP A 716 29.35 36.49 2.28
C ASP A 716 29.94 37.70 3.05
N LEU A 717 31.10 38.19 2.61
CA LEU A 717 31.73 39.39 3.16
C LEU A 717 30.95 40.66 2.78
N LEU A 718 30.52 40.77 1.52
CA LEU A 718 29.74 41.91 1.03
C LEU A 718 28.36 42.01 1.70
N GLU A 719 27.71 40.88 1.95
CA GLU A 719 26.42 40.82 2.64
C GLU A 719 26.56 41.23 4.12
N ASN A 720 27.65 40.85 4.79
CA ASN A 720 27.97 41.31 6.15
C ASN A 720 28.31 42.80 6.23
N ILE A 721 29.05 43.34 5.26
CA ILE A 721 29.36 44.78 5.18
C ILE A 721 28.09 45.59 4.93
N GLU A 722 27.18 45.11 4.08
CA GLU A 722 25.87 45.75 3.87
C GLU A 722 25.03 45.75 5.16
N ILE A 723 25.01 44.65 5.92
CA ILE A 723 24.30 44.56 7.20
C ILE A 723 24.91 45.51 8.25
N ASP A 724 26.24 45.57 8.36
CA ASP A 724 26.93 46.47 9.27
C ASP A 724 26.72 47.95 8.88
N ALA A 725 26.72 48.28 7.59
CA ALA A 725 26.38 49.61 7.09
C ALA A 725 24.90 49.97 7.36
N PHE A 726 23.99 49.01 7.22
CA PHE A 726 22.57 49.19 7.51
C PHE A 726 22.32 49.40 9.02
N LEU A 727 23.03 48.67 9.89
CA LEU A 727 22.99 48.85 11.34
C LEU A 727 23.59 50.18 11.78
N ALA A 728 24.68 50.63 11.14
CA ALA A 728 25.28 51.95 11.39
C ALA A 728 24.31 53.08 11.01
N LEU A 729 23.62 52.98 9.88
CA LEU A 729 22.60 53.95 9.42
C LEU A 729 21.32 53.96 10.28
N TYR A 730 21.00 52.86 10.96
CA TYR A 730 19.86 52.79 11.89
C TYR A 730 20.19 53.33 13.29
N SER A 731 21.47 53.54 13.59
CA SER A 731 21.98 54.05 14.87
C SER A 731 22.30 55.55 14.88
N GLN A 732 22.11 56.23 13.75
CA GLN A 732 22.09 57.70 13.59
C GLN A 732 20.65 58.20 13.54
#